data_AF-F2QS82-F1
#
_entry.id   AF-F2QS82-F1
#
_cell.length_a   1.000
_cell.length_b   1.000
_cell.length_c   1.000
_cell.angle_alpha   90.00
_cell.angle_beta   90.00
_cell.angle_gamma   90.00
#
_symmetry.space_group_name_H-M   'P 1'
#
loop_
_entity.id
_entity.type
_entity.pdbx_description
1 polymer ?
#
loop_
_entity_poly.entity_id
_entity_poly.type
_entity_poly.pdbx_seq_one_letter_code
_entity_poly.pdbx_strand_id
1 'polypeptide(L)'
;MFKETSKNLFGSINTFNTVEYVMYMMLLLTAYFLNHLLHSLDNINHLVESDVNYQLLQRVTNKVKLFDEEAVLPFAKNLNRRTERFDPRLPVAAYLRSLQDQYSELPQGTDLNDIPPLEVSFHWDDWLSLGIASTFWDAFDNYNKRQGENAISYEQLQAILVNDLEDFSPYTAHILHSNVEVYKYRTIPQKIVYMSNKGYFELLVTEKEKLSNEGLWSIFHQKQGGLNEFSSLNLIEEVDALDEIYDSKGLPAWDPPFPEELDASDEDFKFNATEELAKVEQIKEPKLEDIFYQEGLQHGIQTLPSDASVYFPVNYVENDPGLQSHHLHFPFFSGMVLPREIHSSVHHMNKAFFLFARQHGYVVWFFYGNLIGWYYNGNNHPWDSDIDAIMPMAEMARMAHHHNNTLIIENPHDGYGTYLLTISPWFTKKTRGGNHIDGRFVDVKRGTYIDLSAISAMHGIYPDWVRDGVKENPKNLALADKNGNWYLTRDILPLRRTIFEGSRSYTVKDIEDTLLRNYGDKVLINTELADHEWHDDWKMWVQKKKYCTYEEFEDYLSAHGGVEYDEDGVLTLEGACGFEEVRQDWIITRESVNLHMKEWEAIQRNESTTEYTAKDLPRYRPDSFKNLLDGVSNHGNGNVGKIEHVKLEHND
;
A
#
# COMPACT_ATOMS: atom_id res chain seq x y z
N MET A 1 40.96 -18.97 -22.99
CA MET A 1 40.97 -20.09 -22.02
C MET A 1 39.78 -21.06 -22.22
N PHE A 2 39.22 -21.15 -23.44
CA PHE A 2 38.09 -22.04 -23.80
C PHE A 2 38.47 -23.06 -24.89
N LYS A 3 39.77 -23.24 -25.13
CA LYS A 3 40.31 -24.13 -26.18
C LYS A 3 41.06 -25.35 -25.63
N GLU A 4 41.17 -25.49 -24.31
CA GLU A 4 41.84 -26.60 -23.64
C GLU A 4 40.90 -27.50 -22.82
N THR A 5 39.67 -27.07 -22.55
CA THR A 5 38.67 -27.88 -21.82
C THR A 5 37.84 -28.81 -22.72
N SER A 6 37.98 -28.74 -24.05
CA SER A 6 37.23 -29.59 -24.98
C SER A 6 37.88 -30.95 -25.26
N LYS A 7 39.09 -31.21 -24.78
CA LYS A 7 39.79 -32.49 -25.04
C LYS A 7 39.54 -33.58 -24.01
N ASN A 8 38.91 -33.26 -22.87
CA ASN A 8 38.60 -34.25 -21.84
C ASN A 8 37.12 -34.69 -21.78
N LEU A 9 36.22 -34.10 -22.59
CA LEU A 9 34.79 -34.48 -22.60
C LEU A 9 34.40 -35.51 -23.66
N PHE A 10 35.25 -35.80 -24.66
CA PHE A 10 34.94 -36.74 -25.74
C PHE A 10 35.57 -38.14 -25.56
N GLY A 11 36.06 -38.44 -24.35
CA GLY A 11 36.71 -39.72 -24.03
C GLY A 11 35.74 -40.87 -23.73
N SER A 12 34.48 -40.60 -23.44
CA SER A 12 33.49 -41.67 -23.20
C SER A 12 32.07 -41.15 -23.34
N ILE A 13 31.44 -41.34 -24.50
CA ILE A 13 30.03 -41.71 -24.63
C ILE A 13 29.94 -42.44 -25.97
N ASN A 14 30.03 -43.76 -25.89
CA ASN A 14 29.46 -44.65 -26.89
C ASN A 14 27.98 -44.84 -26.51
N THR A 15 27.12 -44.86 -27.54
CA THR A 15 25.69 -45.16 -27.55
C THR A 15 24.75 -44.17 -26.85
N PHE A 16 24.46 -43.05 -27.52
CA PHE A 16 23.07 -42.55 -27.56
C PHE A 16 22.36 -43.27 -28.71
N ASN A 17 21.24 -43.91 -28.43
CA ASN A 17 20.43 -44.56 -29.47
C ASN A 17 19.81 -43.45 -30.34
N THR A 18 19.66 -43.69 -31.65
CA THR A 18 19.08 -42.73 -32.61
C THR A 18 17.75 -42.13 -32.14
N VAL A 19 17.00 -42.87 -31.32
CA VAL A 19 15.73 -42.44 -30.68
C VAL A 19 15.94 -41.30 -29.69
N GLU A 20 16.97 -41.34 -28.85
CA GLU A 20 17.25 -40.31 -27.85
C GLU A 20 17.71 -39.01 -28.51
N TYR A 21 18.48 -39.11 -29.59
CA TYR A 21 18.90 -37.94 -30.37
C TYR A 21 17.70 -37.26 -31.04
N VAL A 22 16.73 -38.04 -31.53
CA VAL A 22 15.49 -37.52 -32.10
C VAL A 22 14.61 -36.88 -31.03
N MET A 23 14.48 -37.50 -29.85
CA MET A 23 13.76 -36.91 -28.72
C MET A 23 14.39 -35.60 -28.25
N TYR A 24 15.72 -35.54 -28.16
CA TYR A 24 16.43 -34.32 -27.76
C TYR A 24 16.22 -33.19 -28.78
N MET A 25 16.24 -33.51 -30.08
CA MET A 25 15.93 -32.55 -31.14
C MET A 25 14.47 -32.10 -31.11
N MET A 26 13.52 -32.99 -30.79
CA MET A 26 12.10 -32.61 -30.62
C MET A 26 11.89 -31.73 -29.40
N LEU A 27 12.58 -31.99 -28.29
CA LEU A 27 12.57 -31.16 -27.08
C LEU A 27 13.14 -29.75 -27.35
N LEU A 28 14.25 -29.66 -28.08
CA LEU A 28 14.81 -28.37 -28.49
C LEU A 28 13.87 -27.60 -29.43
N LEU A 29 13.20 -28.30 -30.35
CA LEU A 29 12.22 -27.69 -31.25
C LEU A 29 10.97 -27.22 -30.51
N THR A 30 10.47 -28.00 -29.54
CA THR A 30 9.32 -27.60 -28.71
C THR A 30 9.70 -26.45 -27.79
N ALA A 31 10.88 -26.46 -27.17
CA ALA A 31 11.38 -25.33 -26.38
C ALA A 31 11.54 -24.06 -27.23
N TYR A 32 12.06 -24.18 -28.47
CA TYR A 32 12.13 -23.06 -29.41
C TYR A 32 10.75 -22.53 -29.79
N PHE A 33 9.78 -23.42 -30.05
CA PHE A 33 8.41 -23.04 -30.37
C PHE A 33 7.68 -22.40 -29.18
N LEU A 34 7.85 -22.93 -27.97
CA LEU A 34 7.28 -22.37 -26.75
C LEU A 34 7.86 -20.99 -26.46
N ASN A 35 9.19 -20.84 -26.62
CA ASN A 35 9.85 -19.55 -26.45
C ASN A 35 9.39 -18.54 -27.49
N HIS A 36 9.20 -18.97 -28.73
CA HIS A 36 8.65 -18.11 -29.78
C HIS A 36 7.18 -17.77 -29.55
N LEU A 37 6.37 -18.69 -29.01
CA LEU A 37 4.97 -18.47 -28.65
C LEU A 37 4.85 -17.51 -27.47
N LEU A 38 5.68 -17.67 -26.43
CA LEU A 38 5.79 -16.75 -25.30
C LEU A 38 6.21 -15.35 -25.77
N HIS A 39 7.21 -15.27 -26.66
CA HIS A 39 7.56 -13.99 -27.27
C HIS A 39 6.45 -13.39 -28.14
N SER A 40 5.67 -14.23 -28.82
CA SER A 40 4.51 -13.76 -29.57
C SER A 40 3.38 -13.30 -28.65
N LEU A 41 3.19 -13.92 -27.48
CA LEU A 41 2.19 -13.52 -26.48
C LEU A 41 2.58 -12.23 -25.75
N ASP A 42 3.86 -12.03 -25.40
CA ASP A 42 4.37 -10.75 -24.86
C ASP A 42 4.24 -9.62 -25.88
N ASN A 43 4.55 -9.91 -27.15
CA ASN A 43 4.34 -8.96 -28.23
C ASN A 43 2.84 -8.70 -28.48
N ILE A 44 1.95 -9.67 -28.24
CA ILE A 44 0.50 -9.47 -28.32
C ILE A 44 0.01 -8.63 -27.14
N ASN A 45 0.49 -8.78 -25.91
CA ASN A 45 0.12 -7.89 -24.81
C ASN A 45 0.58 -6.44 -25.07
N HIS A 46 1.81 -6.25 -25.56
CA HIS A 46 2.27 -4.91 -25.97
C HIS A 46 1.55 -4.38 -27.22
N LEU A 47 1.20 -5.24 -28.19
CA LEU A 47 0.35 -4.86 -29.33
C LEU A 47 -1.08 -4.55 -28.89
N VAL A 48 -1.62 -5.25 -27.90
CA VAL A 48 -2.97 -5.02 -27.39
C VAL A 48 -3.00 -3.74 -26.57
N GLU A 49 -2.03 -3.46 -25.71
CA GLU A 49 -1.94 -2.19 -25.00
C GLU A 49 -1.65 -1.01 -25.92
N SER A 50 -0.75 -1.17 -26.89
CA SER A 50 -0.46 -0.10 -27.86
C SER A 50 -1.59 0.10 -28.87
N ASP A 51 -2.26 -0.96 -29.33
CA ASP A 51 -3.41 -0.87 -30.25
C ASP A 51 -4.67 -0.40 -29.51
N VAL A 52 -4.87 -0.76 -28.23
CA VAL A 52 -5.92 -0.18 -27.39
C VAL A 52 -5.65 1.30 -27.17
N ASN A 53 -4.45 1.70 -26.73
CA ASN A 53 -4.11 3.12 -26.56
C ASN A 53 -4.18 3.90 -27.89
N TYR A 54 -3.81 3.28 -29.01
CA TYR A 54 -3.88 3.88 -30.34
C TYR A 54 -5.31 3.97 -30.87
N GLN A 55 -6.16 2.97 -30.65
CA GLN A 55 -7.59 3.01 -30.99
C GLN A 55 -8.36 3.96 -30.07
N LEU A 56 -7.99 4.04 -28.79
CA LEU A 56 -8.48 5.01 -27.81
C LEU A 56 -8.14 6.43 -28.28
N LEU A 57 -6.86 6.67 -28.59
CA LEU A 57 -6.39 7.91 -29.17
C LEU A 57 -7.15 8.21 -30.46
N GLN A 58 -7.22 7.30 -31.43
CA GLN A 58 -7.94 7.50 -32.69
C GLN A 58 -9.44 7.77 -32.50
N ARG A 59 -10.12 7.15 -31.53
CA ARG A 59 -11.55 7.43 -31.26
C ARG A 59 -11.75 8.78 -30.59
N VAL A 60 -10.87 9.14 -29.66
CA VAL A 60 -10.80 10.50 -29.09
C VAL A 60 -10.49 11.51 -30.21
N THR A 61 -9.56 11.24 -31.13
CA THR A 61 -9.25 12.12 -32.26
C THR A 61 -10.38 12.18 -33.30
N ASN A 62 -11.09 11.07 -33.54
CA ASN A 62 -12.18 11.00 -34.52
C ASN A 62 -13.48 11.63 -34.03
N LYS A 63 -13.74 11.63 -32.72
CA LYS A 63 -14.87 12.33 -32.11
C LYS A 63 -14.51 13.77 -31.73
N VAL A 64 -13.26 14.01 -31.35
CA VAL A 64 -12.71 15.37 -31.26
C VAL A 64 -12.06 15.77 -32.58
N LYS A 65 -12.90 15.89 -33.62
CA LYS A 65 -12.60 16.57 -34.89
C LYS A 65 -12.27 18.08 -34.74
N LEU A 66 -11.87 18.50 -33.54
CA LEU A 66 -11.45 19.85 -33.17
C LEU A 66 -9.93 19.96 -33.03
N PHE A 67 -9.16 18.87 -32.95
CA PHE A 67 -7.70 18.91 -32.84
C PHE A 67 -7.02 18.57 -34.18
N ASP A 68 -6.13 19.45 -34.62
CA ASP A 68 -5.37 19.39 -35.87
C ASP A 68 -4.41 18.18 -35.92
N GLU A 69 -4.55 17.33 -36.94
CA GLU A 69 -3.72 16.13 -37.15
C GLU A 69 -2.21 16.46 -37.25
N GLU A 70 -1.85 17.67 -37.71
CA GLU A 70 -0.45 18.13 -37.78
C GLU A 70 0.18 18.37 -36.40
N ALA A 71 -0.63 18.58 -35.35
CA ALA A 71 -0.14 18.78 -33.98
C ALA A 71 0.04 17.46 -33.21
N VAL A 72 -0.74 16.41 -33.54
CA VAL A 72 -0.84 15.16 -32.76
C VAL A 72 0.23 14.13 -33.16
N LEU A 73 0.68 14.11 -34.42
CA LEU A 73 1.65 13.12 -34.91
C LEU A 73 3.08 13.27 -34.35
N PRO A 74 3.66 14.48 -34.23
CA PRO A 74 4.93 14.69 -33.52
C PRO A 74 4.82 14.36 -32.03
N PHE A 75 3.61 14.49 -31.48
CA PHE A 75 3.30 14.27 -30.07
C PHE A 75 3.17 12.78 -29.71
N ALA A 76 2.54 11.98 -30.57
CA ALA A 76 2.51 10.52 -30.48
C ALA A 76 3.91 9.88 -30.52
N LYS A 77 4.87 10.51 -31.22
CA LYS A 77 6.29 10.10 -31.18
C LYS A 77 6.98 10.41 -29.85
N ASN A 78 6.55 11.46 -29.14
CA ASN A 78 7.03 11.75 -27.78
C ASN A 78 6.37 10.84 -26.72
N LEU A 79 5.11 10.42 -26.94
CA LEU A 79 4.39 9.42 -26.14
C LEU A 79 5.23 8.15 -25.95
N ASN A 80 5.71 7.57 -27.05
CA ASN A 80 6.52 6.36 -27.02
C ASN A 80 7.87 6.54 -26.31
N ARG A 81 8.42 7.75 -26.28
CA ARG A 81 9.69 8.05 -25.59
C ARG A 81 9.54 8.33 -24.10
N ARG A 82 8.37 8.79 -23.62
CA ARG A 82 8.13 9.10 -22.20
C ARG A 82 7.71 7.85 -21.41
N THR A 83 6.87 6.99 -21.98
CA THR A 83 6.46 5.72 -21.35
C THR A 83 7.62 4.74 -21.18
N GLU A 84 8.62 4.77 -22.06
CA GLU A 84 9.84 3.95 -21.97
C GLU A 84 10.87 4.47 -20.93
N ARG A 85 10.59 5.56 -20.19
CA ARG A 85 11.57 6.24 -19.31
C ARG A 85 11.10 6.54 -17.89
N PHE A 86 9.88 6.13 -17.51
CA PHE A 86 9.41 6.34 -16.14
C PHE A 86 10.08 5.33 -15.19
N ASP A 87 10.78 5.83 -14.18
CA ASP A 87 11.33 5.02 -13.08
C ASP A 87 10.83 5.63 -11.76
N PRO A 88 9.94 4.94 -11.02
CA PRO A 88 9.36 5.47 -9.78
C PRO A 88 10.40 5.64 -8.65
N ARG A 89 11.62 5.13 -8.83
CA ARG A 89 12.74 5.32 -7.88
C ARG A 89 13.42 6.66 -8.03
N LEU A 90 13.35 7.29 -9.21
CA LEU A 90 14.06 8.52 -9.50
C LEU A 90 13.66 9.71 -8.58
N PRO A 91 12.37 10.03 -8.37
CA PRO A 91 12.00 11.10 -7.45
C PRO A 91 12.43 10.80 -6.00
N VAL A 92 12.37 9.53 -5.58
CA VAL A 92 12.85 9.08 -4.27
C VAL A 92 14.35 9.31 -4.12
N ALA A 93 15.14 8.86 -5.09
CA ALA A 93 16.60 9.02 -5.10
C ALA A 93 17.00 10.51 -5.10
N ALA A 94 16.36 11.32 -5.94
CA ALA A 94 16.64 12.75 -6.05
C ALA A 94 16.48 13.48 -4.70
N TYR A 95 15.38 13.21 -3.98
CA TYR A 95 15.12 13.88 -2.71
C TYR A 95 15.83 13.24 -1.52
N LEU A 96 16.14 11.93 -1.55
CA LEU A 96 17.12 11.35 -0.62
C LEU A 96 18.47 12.05 -0.75
N ARG A 97 18.91 12.35 -1.97
CA ARG A 97 20.16 13.09 -2.19
C ARG A 97 20.12 14.50 -1.60
N SER A 98 19.00 15.22 -1.80
CA SER A 98 18.81 16.54 -1.17
C SER A 98 18.83 16.47 0.36
N LEU A 99 18.25 15.42 0.96
CA LEU A 99 18.35 15.18 2.41
C LEU A 99 19.79 14.90 2.85
N GLN A 100 20.53 14.05 2.12
CA GLN A 100 21.94 13.79 2.42
C GLN A 100 22.76 15.08 2.43
N ASP A 101 22.55 15.98 1.47
CA ASP A 101 23.23 17.28 1.42
C ASP A 101 22.87 18.15 2.63
N GLN A 102 21.57 18.31 2.92
CA GLN A 102 21.11 19.09 4.07
C GLN A 102 21.69 18.56 5.39
N TYR A 103 21.60 17.26 5.61
CA TYR A 103 22.09 16.62 6.83
C TYR A 103 23.61 16.66 6.93
N SER A 104 24.33 16.61 5.80
CA SER A 104 25.80 16.74 5.78
C SER A 104 26.28 18.10 6.26
N GLU A 105 25.50 19.15 6.05
CA GLU A 105 25.82 20.53 6.47
C GLU A 105 25.50 20.82 7.94
N LEU A 106 24.74 19.95 8.62
CA LEU A 106 24.35 20.16 10.01
C LEU A 106 25.56 20.19 10.97
N PRO A 107 25.58 21.12 11.93
CA PRO A 107 26.49 21.06 13.07
C PRO A 107 26.33 19.76 13.88
N GLN A 108 27.41 19.30 14.52
CA GLN A 108 27.34 18.14 15.40
C GLN A 108 26.44 18.42 16.61
N GLY A 109 25.54 17.49 16.94
CA GLY A 109 24.62 17.64 18.07
C GLY A 109 23.49 18.66 17.85
N THR A 110 23.13 18.93 16.59
CA THR A 110 21.95 19.74 16.24
C THR A 110 20.69 19.12 16.85
N ASP A 111 19.81 19.94 17.44
CA ASP A 111 18.48 19.49 17.88
C ASP A 111 17.62 19.22 16.65
N LEU A 112 16.91 18.09 16.63
CA LEU A 112 16.03 17.72 15.51
C LEU A 112 14.96 18.79 15.24
N ASN A 113 14.51 19.52 16.27
CA ASN A 113 13.52 20.58 16.14
C ASN A 113 14.07 21.85 15.46
N ASP A 114 15.41 21.99 15.38
CA ASP A 114 16.08 23.14 14.78
C ASP A 114 16.46 22.90 13.32
N ILE A 115 16.22 21.69 12.78
CA ILE A 115 16.50 21.38 11.38
C ILE A 115 15.43 22.06 10.51
N PRO A 116 15.81 22.96 9.58
CA PRO A 116 14.83 23.62 8.72
C PRO A 116 14.16 22.59 7.79
N PRO A 117 12.88 22.77 7.43
CA PRO A 117 12.23 21.86 6.49
C PRO A 117 12.90 21.98 5.12
N LEU A 118 13.14 20.84 4.47
CA LEU A 118 13.59 20.81 3.09
C LEU A 118 12.37 21.05 2.18
N GLU A 119 12.34 22.19 1.50
CA GLU A 119 11.27 22.55 0.58
C GLU A 119 11.49 21.92 -0.81
N VAL A 120 10.44 21.34 -1.39
CA VAL A 120 10.51 20.69 -2.71
C VAL A 120 9.28 20.98 -3.57
N SER A 121 9.48 20.93 -4.89
CA SER A 121 8.40 20.94 -5.87
C SER A 121 7.79 19.55 -6.02
N PHE A 122 6.52 19.46 -6.39
CA PHE A 122 5.83 18.19 -6.60
C PHE A 122 4.85 18.22 -7.76
N HIS A 123 4.87 17.15 -8.55
CA HIS A 123 3.81 16.84 -9.50
C HIS A 123 3.57 15.33 -9.56
N TRP A 124 2.32 14.87 -9.56
CA TRP A 124 2.00 13.43 -9.56
C TRP A 124 2.62 12.66 -10.75
N ASP A 125 2.75 13.31 -11.91
CA ASP A 125 3.39 12.72 -13.10
C ASP A 125 4.91 12.45 -12.95
N ASP A 126 5.57 13.05 -11.96
CA ASP A 126 6.96 12.73 -11.62
C ASP A 126 7.05 11.47 -10.73
N TRP A 127 5.94 11.09 -10.07
CA TRP A 127 5.88 10.04 -9.04
C TRP A 127 5.07 8.80 -9.44
N LEU A 128 4.18 8.92 -10.41
CA LEU A 128 3.29 7.87 -10.89
C LEU A 128 3.33 7.75 -12.40
N SER A 129 3.23 6.52 -12.91
CA SER A 129 3.05 6.26 -14.32
C SER A 129 1.60 6.53 -14.72
N LEU A 130 1.30 7.76 -15.14
CA LEU A 130 -0.05 8.18 -15.54
C LEU A 130 -0.39 7.84 -17.00
N GLY A 131 0.39 6.95 -17.62
CA GLY A 131 0.19 6.47 -18.99
C GLY A 131 0.08 7.62 -19.99
N ILE A 132 -0.99 7.62 -20.80
CA ILE A 132 -1.22 8.66 -21.79
C ILE A 132 -1.81 9.95 -21.21
N ALA A 133 -2.20 9.99 -19.93
CA ALA A 133 -2.97 11.11 -19.39
C ALA A 133 -2.17 12.43 -19.36
N SER A 134 -0.90 12.38 -18.98
CA SER A 134 -0.04 13.57 -19.00
C SER A 134 0.13 14.14 -20.39
N THR A 135 0.24 13.24 -21.36
CA THR A 135 0.36 13.59 -22.76
C THR A 135 -0.98 14.14 -23.28
N PHE A 136 -2.10 13.48 -23.01
CA PHE A 136 -3.43 13.99 -23.34
C PHE A 136 -3.65 15.43 -22.83
N TRP A 137 -3.28 15.71 -21.58
CA TRP A 137 -3.44 17.03 -20.98
C TRP A 137 -2.48 18.08 -21.51
N ASP A 138 -1.20 17.72 -21.73
CA ASP A 138 -0.24 18.62 -22.38
C ASP A 138 -0.78 19.08 -23.75
N ALA A 139 -1.44 18.20 -24.51
CA ALA A 139 -2.11 18.57 -25.76
C ALA A 139 -3.37 19.42 -25.54
N PHE A 140 -4.24 19.03 -24.60
CA PHE A 140 -5.47 19.73 -24.30
C PHE A 140 -5.23 21.17 -23.82
N ASP A 141 -4.32 21.36 -22.86
CA ASP A 141 -3.98 22.69 -22.34
C ASP A 141 -3.37 23.57 -23.45
N ASN A 142 -2.54 23.01 -24.33
CA ASN A 142 -2.01 23.72 -25.49
C ASN A 142 -3.09 24.12 -26.50
N TYR A 143 -4.08 23.26 -26.73
CA TYR A 143 -5.21 23.61 -27.57
C TYR A 143 -6.07 24.70 -26.94
N ASN A 144 -6.42 24.59 -25.66
CA ASN A 144 -7.23 25.60 -24.98
C ASN A 144 -6.54 26.97 -24.95
N LYS A 145 -5.21 26.99 -24.77
CA LYS A 145 -4.41 28.21 -24.95
C LYS A 145 -4.57 28.84 -26.35
N ARG A 146 -4.72 28.02 -27.40
CA ARG A 146 -4.94 28.50 -28.78
C ARG A 146 -6.38 28.94 -29.05
N GLN A 147 -7.37 28.33 -28.38
CA GLN A 147 -8.79 28.65 -28.59
C GLN A 147 -9.25 29.93 -27.88
N GLY A 148 -8.54 30.39 -26.84
CA GLY A 148 -8.91 31.59 -26.10
C GLY A 148 -10.33 31.49 -25.54
N GLU A 149 -11.24 32.34 -26.01
CA GLU A 149 -12.65 32.37 -25.57
C GLU A 149 -13.45 31.12 -25.97
N ASN A 150 -12.98 30.32 -26.94
CA ASN A 150 -13.63 29.07 -27.38
C ASN A 150 -13.03 27.82 -26.71
N ALA A 151 -12.31 27.99 -25.59
CA ALA A 151 -11.76 26.87 -24.84
C ALA A 151 -12.87 25.90 -24.40
N ILE A 152 -12.59 24.60 -24.53
CA ILE A 152 -13.51 23.55 -24.09
C ILE A 152 -13.32 23.38 -22.58
N SER A 153 -14.42 23.32 -21.82
CA SER A 153 -14.34 23.06 -20.38
C SER A 153 -13.98 21.59 -20.14
N TYR A 154 -13.40 21.29 -18.99
CA TYR A 154 -13.09 19.92 -18.65
C TYR A 154 -14.34 19.05 -18.55
N GLU A 155 -15.42 19.56 -17.96
CA GLU A 155 -16.66 18.82 -17.79
C GLU A 155 -17.23 18.39 -19.15
N GLN A 156 -17.06 19.24 -20.16
CA GLN A 156 -17.40 18.91 -21.55
C GLN A 156 -16.51 17.80 -22.10
N LEU A 157 -15.20 17.85 -21.82
CA LEU A 157 -14.25 16.83 -22.25
C LEU A 157 -14.47 15.48 -21.55
N GLN A 158 -14.72 15.49 -20.24
CA GLN A 158 -15.00 14.30 -19.42
C GLN A 158 -16.31 13.65 -19.89
N ALA A 159 -17.36 14.43 -20.16
CA ALA A 159 -18.60 13.90 -20.72
C ALA A 159 -18.40 13.25 -22.10
N ILE A 160 -17.41 13.67 -22.88
CA ILE A 160 -17.06 13.05 -24.17
C ILE A 160 -16.22 11.79 -23.95
N LEU A 161 -15.20 11.86 -23.09
CA LEU A 161 -14.26 10.77 -22.86
C LEU A 161 -14.88 9.59 -22.12
N VAL A 162 -15.60 9.84 -21.03
CA VAL A 162 -16.10 8.80 -20.12
C VAL A 162 -17.21 8.00 -20.81
N ASN A 163 -18.23 8.68 -21.33
CA ASN A 163 -19.37 8.02 -21.95
C ASN A 163 -18.99 7.16 -23.17
N ASP A 164 -18.03 7.61 -23.98
CA ASP A 164 -17.68 6.91 -25.22
C ASP A 164 -16.68 5.75 -25.02
N LEU A 165 -15.92 5.77 -23.92
CA LEU A 165 -14.93 4.74 -23.60
C LEU A 165 -15.50 3.63 -22.72
N GLU A 166 -16.43 3.95 -21.83
CA GLU A 166 -17.18 2.96 -21.06
C GLU A 166 -17.92 1.99 -21.99
N ASP A 167 -18.51 2.49 -23.09
CA ASP A 167 -19.20 1.67 -24.10
C ASP A 167 -18.28 0.65 -24.81
N PHE A 168 -16.96 0.83 -24.77
CA PHE A 168 -16.00 -0.02 -25.48
C PHE A 168 -15.14 -0.89 -24.56
N SER A 169 -14.56 -0.30 -23.52
CA SER A 169 -13.74 -0.99 -22.52
C SER A 169 -13.90 -0.26 -21.19
N PRO A 170 -14.87 -0.67 -20.35
CA PRO A 170 -15.06 -0.08 -19.03
C PRO A 170 -13.76 -0.04 -18.23
N TYR A 171 -13.00 -1.13 -18.24
CA TYR A 171 -11.72 -1.24 -17.54
C TYR A 171 -10.69 -0.17 -17.97
N THR A 172 -10.48 -0.01 -19.28
CA THR A 172 -9.56 1.02 -19.81
C THR A 172 -10.06 2.43 -19.51
N ALA A 173 -11.39 2.64 -19.55
CA ALA A 173 -12.01 3.91 -19.18
C ALA A 173 -11.72 4.27 -17.71
N HIS A 174 -11.82 3.32 -16.78
CA HIS A 174 -11.52 3.54 -15.36
C HIS A 174 -10.04 3.87 -15.11
N ILE A 175 -9.10 3.21 -15.79
CA ILE A 175 -7.66 3.55 -15.70
C ILE A 175 -7.40 4.96 -16.24
N LEU A 176 -7.95 5.29 -17.41
CA LEU A 176 -7.76 6.62 -17.99
C LEU A 176 -8.36 7.71 -17.09
N HIS A 177 -9.58 7.47 -16.58
CA HIS A 177 -10.26 8.40 -15.69
C HIS A 177 -9.46 8.63 -14.41
N SER A 178 -8.96 7.55 -13.80
CA SER A 178 -8.08 7.59 -12.63
C SER A 178 -6.81 8.39 -12.88
N ASN A 179 -6.10 8.09 -13.98
CA ASN A 179 -4.87 8.81 -14.35
C ASN A 179 -5.11 10.30 -14.63
N VAL A 180 -6.23 10.64 -15.27
CA VAL A 180 -6.64 12.02 -15.53
C VAL A 180 -6.96 12.76 -14.24
N GLU A 181 -7.70 12.11 -13.33
CA GLU A 181 -8.06 12.67 -12.03
C GLU A 181 -6.79 12.96 -11.20
N VAL A 182 -5.85 12.01 -11.15
CA VAL A 182 -4.56 12.18 -10.47
C VAL A 182 -3.73 13.31 -11.10
N TYR A 183 -3.62 13.36 -12.43
CA TYR A 183 -2.79 14.37 -13.11
C TYR A 183 -3.29 15.79 -12.85
N LYS A 184 -4.61 16.02 -12.97
CA LYS A 184 -5.18 17.36 -13.02
C LYS A 184 -5.78 17.81 -11.70
N TYR A 185 -6.61 16.99 -11.08
CA TYR A 185 -7.52 17.38 -9.99
C TYR A 185 -7.01 17.00 -8.62
N ARG A 186 -6.29 15.88 -8.51
CA ARG A 186 -5.76 15.46 -7.22
C ARG A 186 -4.82 16.55 -6.69
N THR A 187 -5.08 16.93 -5.44
CA THR A 187 -4.20 17.81 -4.68
C THR A 187 -2.82 17.19 -4.58
N ILE A 188 -1.77 18.00 -4.67
CA ILE A 188 -0.43 17.52 -4.34
C ILE A 188 -0.34 17.28 -2.82
N PRO A 189 0.51 16.38 -2.35
CA PRO A 189 0.77 16.22 -0.92
C PRO A 189 1.25 17.54 -0.30
N GLN A 190 0.97 17.77 0.98
CA GLN A 190 1.52 18.89 1.75
C GLN A 190 2.95 18.58 2.22
N LYS A 191 3.24 17.31 2.46
CA LYS A 191 4.53 16.81 2.93
C LYS A 191 4.90 15.50 2.26
N ILE A 192 6.19 15.21 2.24
CA ILE A 192 6.74 13.88 1.96
C ILE A 192 7.48 13.41 3.22
N VAL A 193 7.23 12.18 3.66
CA VAL A 193 7.88 11.54 4.80
C VAL A 193 8.69 10.36 4.29
N TYR A 194 10.01 10.41 4.36
CA TYR A 194 10.87 9.26 4.06
C TYR A 194 11.12 8.45 5.32
N MET A 195 10.82 7.15 5.28
CA MET A 195 11.13 6.22 6.36
C MET A 195 12.52 5.62 6.18
N SER A 196 13.26 5.45 7.27
CA SER A 196 14.60 4.87 7.32
C SER A 196 14.81 4.04 8.59
N ASN A 197 15.97 3.42 8.74
CA ASN A 197 16.33 2.74 9.99
C ASN A 197 16.65 3.74 11.12
N LYS A 198 16.85 5.02 10.78
CA LYS A 198 17.15 6.12 11.72
C LYS A 198 15.95 6.98 12.04
N GLY A 199 14.78 6.66 11.49
CA GLY A 199 13.53 7.35 11.74
C GLY A 199 12.89 7.88 10.47
N TYR A 200 12.24 9.04 10.57
CA TYR A 200 11.65 9.70 9.41
C TYR A 200 12.35 11.00 9.05
N PHE A 201 12.21 11.39 7.79
CA PHE A 201 12.64 12.67 7.26
C PHE A 201 11.48 13.38 6.56
N GLU A 202 11.11 14.55 7.04
CA GLU A 202 10.01 15.36 6.49
C GLU A 202 10.54 16.38 5.46
N LEU A 203 9.89 16.40 4.29
CA LEU A 203 10.06 17.44 3.27
C LEU A 203 8.74 18.19 3.12
N LEU A 204 8.83 19.51 2.97
CA LEU A 204 7.68 20.37 2.77
C LEU A 204 7.45 20.56 1.27
N VAL A 205 6.23 20.29 0.80
CA VAL A 205 5.87 20.52 -0.59
C VAL A 205 5.32 21.94 -0.72
N THR A 206 6.04 22.82 -1.44
CA THR A 206 5.70 24.24 -1.54
C THR A 206 5.16 24.63 -2.92
N GLU A 207 5.44 23.85 -3.96
CA GLU A 207 5.11 24.19 -5.35
C GLU A 207 4.50 23.03 -6.12
N LYS A 208 3.40 23.28 -6.84
CA LYS A 208 2.83 22.35 -7.85
C LYS A 208 3.56 22.52 -9.18
N GLU A 209 4.80 22.07 -9.25
CA GLU A 209 5.63 22.13 -10.45
C GLU A 209 6.13 20.74 -10.87
N LYS A 210 6.07 20.48 -12.18
CA LYS A 210 6.57 19.26 -12.81
C LYS A 210 8.04 19.44 -13.16
N LEU A 211 8.90 18.63 -12.58
CA LEU A 211 10.36 18.70 -12.79
C LEU A 211 10.82 17.95 -14.04
N SER A 212 10.08 16.91 -14.45
CA SER A 212 10.50 15.93 -15.46
C SER A 212 11.76 15.14 -15.07
N ASN A 213 12.01 14.04 -15.78
CA ASN A 213 13.21 13.23 -15.54
C ASN A 213 14.51 14.04 -15.60
N GLU A 214 14.64 15.02 -16.51
CA GLU A 214 15.85 15.85 -16.61
C GLU A 214 16.05 16.70 -15.34
N GLY A 215 14.97 17.27 -14.80
CA GLY A 215 15.00 18.01 -13.54
C GLY A 215 15.38 17.10 -12.37
N LEU A 216 14.73 15.94 -12.24
CA LEU A 216 15.02 14.98 -11.18
C LEU A 216 16.46 14.43 -11.25
N TRP A 217 16.96 14.12 -12.45
CA TRP A 217 18.35 13.70 -12.63
C TRP A 217 19.34 14.83 -12.30
N SER A 218 18.99 16.08 -12.60
CA SER A 218 19.82 17.23 -12.25
C SER A 218 19.94 17.40 -10.74
N ILE A 219 18.85 17.15 -10.00
CA ILE A 219 18.85 17.12 -8.53
C ILE A 219 19.73 15.97 -8.04
N PHE A 220 19.45 14.73 -8.49
CA PHE A 220 20.18 13.54 -8.05
C PHE A 220 21.69 13.63 -8.29
N HIS A 221 22.12 14.16 -9.44
CA HIS A 221 23.54 14.27 -9.78
C HIS A 221 24.18 15.61 -9.41
N GLN A 222 23.41 16.54 -8.83
CA GLN A 222 23.86 17.89 -8.47
C GLN A 222 24.55 18.64 -9.62
N LYS A 223 24.07 18.43 -10.87
CA LYS A 223 24.65 19.02 -12.09
C LYS A 223 23.56 19.42 -13.07
N GLN A 224 23.66 20.64 -13.60
CA GLN A 224 22.84 21.05 -14.74
C GLN A 224 23.40 20.47 -16.03
N GLY A 225 22.54 19.77 -16.77
CA GLY A 225 22.81 19.38 -18.15
C GLY A 225 23.75 18.19 -18.28
N GLY A 226 23.13 17.06 -18.60
CA GLY A 226 23.76 15.91 -19.24
C GLY A 226 24.13 14.80 -18.27
N LEU A 227 23.40 13.69 -18.33
CA LEU A 227 23.92 12.36 -18.03
C LEU A 227 23.30 11.34 -18.98
N ASN A 228 24.16 10.42 -19.43
CA ASN A 228 23.80 9.28 -20.27
C ASN A 228 22.72 8.45 -19.59
N GLU A 229 21.79 7.98 -20.40
CA GLU A 229 20.76 7.01 -20.05
C GLU A 229 21.38 5.82 -19.26
N PHE A 230 20.67 5.38 -18.21
CA PHE A 230 20.90 4.15 -17.44
C PHE A 230 22.02 4.13 -16.37
N SER A 231 22.17 5.17 -15.54
CA SER A 231 22.80 4.92 -14.22
C SER A 231 21.88 4.00 -13.41
N SER A 232 22.43 2.92 -12.84
CA SER A 232 21.68 2.06 -11.93
C SER A 232 21.33 2.87 -10.68
N LEU A 233 20.04 3.07 -10.41
CA LEU A 233 19.55 3.63 -9.15
C LEU A 233 19.52 2.51 -8.10
N ASN A 234 20.26 2.69 -7.01
CA ASN A 234 20.21 1.80 -5.86
C ASN A 234 19.69 2.59 -4.64
N LEU A 235 18.39 2.51 -4.38
CA LEU A 235 17.78 3.24 -3.27
C LEU A 235 18.27 2.79 -1.89
N ILE A 236 18.74 1.54 -1.77
CA ILE A 236 19.31 1.03 -0.52
C ILE A 236 20.62 1.76 -0.21
N GLU A 237 21.49 1.93 -1.20
CA GLU A 237 22.74 2.70 -1.04
C GLU A 237 22.46 4.17 -0.69
N GLU A 238 21.42 4.78 -1.27
CA GLU A 238 21.06 6.17 -0.98
C GLU A 238 20.50 6.36 0.43
N VAL A 239 19.68 5.43 0.95
CA VAL A 239 19.19 5.51 2.32
C VAL A 239 20.27 5.15 3.33
N ASP A 240 21.16 4.18 3.03
CA ASP A 240 22.31 3.84 3.88
C ASP A 240 23.26 5.02 4.04
N ALA A 241 23.54 5.75 2.95
CA ALA A 241 24.35 6.96 3.00
C ALA A 241 23.73 8.04 3.89
N LEU A 242 22.40 8.21 3.84
CA LEU A 242 21.68 9.13 4.72
C LEU A 242 21.77 8.68 6.19
N ASP A 243 21.58 7.39 6.46
CA ASP A 243 21.69 6.80 7.79
C ASP A 243 23.11 6.98 8.39
N GLU A 244 24.16 6.80 7.57
CA GLU A 244 25.55 7.05 7.96
C GLU A 244 25.81 8.53 8.29
N ILE A 245 25.28 9.45 7.47
CA ILE A 245 25.37 10.89 7.73
C ILE A 245 24.66 11.22 9.04
N TYR A 246 23.45 10.71 9.26
CA TYR A 246 22.68 10.91 10.48
C TYR A 246 23.46 10.49 11.73
N ASP A 247 24.02 9.29 11.72
CA ASP A 247 24.86 8.77 12.81
C ASP A 247 26.11 9.64 13.02
N SER A 248 26.75 10.10 11.94
CA SER A 248 27.94 10.96 12.03
C SER A 248 27.67 12.30 12.74
N LYS A 249 26.42 12.77 12.70
CA LYS A 249 25.99 13.98 13.41
C LYS A 249 25.68 13.75 14.88
N GLY A 250 25.66 12.50 15.33
CA GLY A 250 25.33 12.11 16.70
C GLY A 250 23.88 12.40 17.06
N LEU A 251 22.98 12.33 16.07
CA LEU A 251 21.55 12.53 16.26
C LEU A 251 20.93 11.32 16.98
N PRO A 252 19.86 11.52 17.77
CA PRO A 252 19.30 10.46 18.59
C PRO A 252 18.62 9.38 17.76
N ALA A 253 18.75 8.11 18.17
CA ALA A 253 18.02 7.02 17.55
C ALA A 253 16.50 7.19 17.72
N TRP A 254 15.77 6.78 16.69
CA TRP A 254 14.38 7.15 16.52
C TRP A 254 13.47 5.91 16.60
N ASP A 255 13.39 5.35 17.81
CA ASP A 255 12.44 4.29 18.20
C ASP A 255 11.83 4.68 19.54
N PRO A 256 10.63 5.30 19.55
CA PRO A 256 10.00 5.73 20.79
C PRO A 256 9.68 4.51 21.67
N PRO A 257 9.66 4.67 23.01
CA PRO A 257 9.26 3.60 23.91
C PRO A 257 7.91 3.02 23.49
N PHE A 258 7.83 1.69 23.39
CA PHE A 258 6.62 0.97 23.02
C PHE A 258 6.15 0.15 24.23
N PRO A 259 5.41 0.77 25.18
CA PRO A 259 5.04 0.13 26.43
C PRO A 259 4.15 -1.10 26.23
N GLU A 260 4.12 -1.99 27.21
CA GLU A 260 3.28 -3.20 27.18
C GLU A 260 1.78 -2.87 27.21
N GLU A 261 1.43 -1.81 27.93
CA GLU A 261 0.09 -1.26 28.01
C GLU A 261 0.15 0.22 27.66
N LEU A 262 -0.79 0.67 26.82
CA LEU A 262 -0.93 2.07 26.43
C LEU A 262 -2.30 2.58 26.85
N ASP A 263 -2.31 3.45 27.84
CA ASP A 263 -3.51 4.22 28.19
C ASP A 263 -3.71 5.38 27.20
N ALA A 264 -4.97 5.63 26.87
CA ALA A 264 -5.42 6.89 26.27
C ALA A 264 -6.19 7.67 27.34
N SER A 265 -6.11 9.00 27.31
CA SER A 265 -6.91 9.83 28.20
C SER A 265 -8.38 9.75 27.81
N ASP A 266 -9.29 9.77 28.78
CA ASP A 266 -10.73 9.97 28.55
C ASP A 266 -11.02 11.23 27.71
N GLU A 267 -10.15 12.24 27.80
CA GLU A 267 -10.24 13.47 27.01
C GLU A 267 -9.91 13.24 25.53
N ASP A 268 -9.12 12.23 25.17
CA ASP A 268 -8.75 11.94 23.78
C ASP A 268 -9.97 11.46 22.96
N PHE A 269 -11.02 10.99 23.65
CA PHE A 269 -12.30 10.63 23.04
C PHE A 269 -13.29 11.80 22.98
N LYS A 270 -13.02 12.90 23.69
CA LYS A 270 -13.90 14.07 23.75
C LYS A 270 -13.36 15.17 22.83
N PHE A 271 -13.92 15.24 21.64
CA PHE A 271 -13.50 16.23 20.64
C PHE A 271 -14.66 17.13 20.23
N ASN A 272 -14.42 18.45 20.23
CA ASN A 272 -15.35 19.46 19.74
C ASN A 272 -14.70 20.29 18.64
N ALA A 273 -15.15 20.08 17.40
CA ALA A 273 -14.59 20.74 16.22
C ALA A 273 -14.67 22.28 16.27
N THR A 274 -15.73 22.84 16.87
CA THR A 274 -15.90 24.30 16.97
C THR A 274 -14.95 24.91 17.99
N GLU A 275 -14.73 24.23 19.11
CA GLU A 275 -13.73 24.65 20.09
C GLU A 275 -12.31 24.52 19.53
N GLU A 276 -12.04 23.45 18.79
CA GLU A 276 -10.74 23.25 18.14
C GLU A 276 -10.44 24.33 17.10
N LEU A 277 -11.42 24.63 16.24
CA LEU A 277 -11.29 25.72 15.27
C LEU A 277 -10.94 27.05 15.97
N ALA A 278 -11.61 27.36 17.09
CA ALA A 278 -11.34 28.58 17.83
C ALA A 278 -9.93 28.62 18.46
N LYS A 279 -9.30 27.46 18.74
CA LYS A 279 -7.90 27.39 19.18
C LYS A 279 -6.95 27.64 18.01
N VAL A 280 -7.18 27.01 16.87
CA VAL A 280 -6.34 27.16 15.67
C VAL A 280 -6.36 28.61 15.16
N GLU A 281 -7.52 29.26 15.19
CA GLU A 281 -7.67 30.69 14.81
C GLU A 281 -6.88 31.66 15.72
N GLN A 282 -6.39 31.21 16.89
CA GLN A 282 -5.59 32.03 17.82
C GLN A 282 -4.07 31.92 17.57
N ILE A 283 -3.63 31.07 16.65
CA ILE A 283 -2.21 30.92 16.29
C ILE A 283 -1.74 32.21 15.62
N LYS A 284 -0.74 32.87 16.22
CA LYS A 284 -0.26 34.20 15.76
C LYS A 284 0.51 34.16 14.44
N GLU A 285 1.27 33.09 14.23
CA GLU A 285 2.11 32.88 13.06
C GLU A 285 1.83 31.46 12.53
N PRO A 286 0.69 31.27 11.83
CA PRO A 286 0.28 29.94 11.39
C PRO A 286 1.23 29.42 10.31
N LYS A 287 1.66 28.17 10.47
CA LYS A 287 2.33 27.39 9.43
C LYS A 287 1.32 26.99 8.37
N LEU A 288 1.81 26.49 7.24
CA LEU A 288 0.97 26.03 6.14
C LEU A 288 0.00 24.91 6.57
N GLU A 289 0.45 23.98 7.42
CA GLU A 289 -0.40 22.93 8.01
C GLU A 289 -1.52 23.48 8.91
N ASP A 290 -1.26 24.55 9.68
CA ASP A 290 -2.28 25.21 10.51
C ASP A 290 -3.39 25.80 9.64
N ILE A 291 -3.02 26.43 8.53
CA ILE A 291 -3.96 27.03 7.58
C ILE A 291 -4.84 25.94 6.96
N PHE A 292 -4.24 24.87 6.44
CA PHE A 292 -5.00 23.78 5.84
C PHE A 292 -5.90 23.05 6.84
N TYR A 293 -5.42 22.86 8.08
CA TYR A 293 -6.23 22.27 9.13
C TYR A 293 -7.42 23.15 9.50
N GLN A 294 -7.20 24.47 9.62
CA GLN A 294 -8.26 25.44 9.86
C GLN A 294 -9.31 25.40 8.74
N GLU A 295 -8.90 25.42 7.47
CA GLU A 295 -9.80 25.33 6.32
C GLU A 295 -10.59 24.02 6.32
N GLY A 296 -9.93 22.89 6.63
CA GLY A 296 -10.56 21.59 6.76
C GLY A 296 -11.62 21.54 7.86
N LEU A 297 -11.33 22.09 9.05
CA LEU A 297 -12.30 22.22 10.14
C LEU A 297 -13.46 23.13 9.77
N GLN A 298 -13.19 24.29 9.16
CA GLN A 298 -14.23 25.23 8.72
C GLN A 298 -15.16 24.59 7.69
N HIS A 299 -14.59 23.96 6.65
CA HIS A 299 -15.35 23.23 5.65
C HIS A 299 -16.17 22.11 6.29
N GLY A 300 -15.51 21.33 7.15
CA GLY A 300 -16.11 20.31 7.98
C GLY A 300 -17.35 20.85 8.67
N ILE A 301 -17.21 21.82 9.59
CA ILE A 301 -18.28 22.42 10.40
C ILE A 301 -19.44 22.97 9.55
N GLN A 302 -19.13 23.70 8.48
CA GLN A 302 -20.12 24.39 7.64
C GLN A 302 -20.96 23.43 6.79
N THR A 303 -20.42 22.25 6.48
CA THR A 303 -21.12 21.26 5.64
C THR A 303 -22.33 20.67 6.38
N LEU A 304 -23.52 20.69 5.75
CA LEU A 304 -24.68 20.02 6.32
C LEU A 304 -24.51 18.49 6.23
N PRO A 305 -25.00 17.70 7.22
CA PRO A 305 -24.92 16.24 7.15
C PRO A 305 -25.57 15.64 5.89
N SER A 306 -26.58 16.32 5.31
CA SER A 306 -27.22 15.91 4.05
C SER A 306 -26.33 16.07 2.83
N ASP A 307 -25.31 16.93 2.93
CA ASP A 307 -24.45 17.39 1.83
C ASP A 307 -23.06 16.73 1.91
N ALA A 308 -22.66 16.28 3.11
CA ALA A 308 -21.49 15.42 3.31
C ALA A 308 -21.78 14.02 2.77
N SER A 309 -21.42 13.77 1.51
CA SER A 309 -21.61 12.48 0.83
C SER A 309 -20.40 11.54 1.03
N VAL A 310 -20.06 10.74 0.03
CA VAL A 310 -18.89 9.83 0.05
C VAL A 310 -17.62 10.63 -0.24
N TYR A 311 -16.64 10.57 0.65
CA TYR A 311 -15.35 11.26 0.51
C TYR A 311 -14.28 10.36 -0.11
N PHE A 312 -14.33 9.06 0.19
CA PHE A 312 -13.40 8.05 -0.34
C PHE A 312 -14.13 7.21 -1.38
N PRO A 313 -14.19 7.66 -2.65
CA PRO A 313 -14.77 6.86 -3.72
C PRO A 313 -13.91 5.63 -4.00
N VAL A 314 -14.55 4.61 -4.55
CA VAL A 314 -13.93 3.37 -5.02
C VAL A 314 -14.25 3.19 -6.49
N ASN A 315 -13.43 2.42 -7.21
CA ASN A 315 -13.74 2.07 -8.59
C ASN A 315 -14.75 0.92 -8.63
N TYR A 316 -15.87 1.12 -9.33
CA TYR A 316 -16.84 0.06 -9.58
C TYR A 316 -16.63 -0.47 -11.01
N VAL A 317 -16.09 -1.67 -11.15
CA VAL A 317 -15.90 -2.30 -12.48
C VAL A 317 -17.01 -3.33 -12.70
N GLU A 318 -17.89 -3.11 -13.68
CA GLU A 318 -19.10 -3.94 -13.89
C GLU A 318 -18.85 -5.44 -14.10
N ASN A 319 -17.66 -5.83 -14.55
CA ASN A 319 -17.28 -7.23 -14.84
C ASN A 319 -16.32 -7.83 -13.79
N ASP A 320 -16.49 -7.44 -12.53
CA ASP A 320 -15.70 -7.96 -11.41
C ASP A 320 -16.53 -8.91 -10.53
N PRO A 321 -16.60 -10.21 -10.88
CA PRO A 321 -17.43 -11.19 -10.17
C PRO A 321 -17.00 -11.40 -8.70
N GLY A 322 -15.80 -10.96 -8.31
CA GLY A 322 -15.29 -11.03 -6.95
C GLY A 322 -15.38 -9.72 -6.17
N LEU A 323 -15.92 -8.64 -6.77
CA LEU A 323 -15.99 -7.28 -6.21
C LEU A 323 -14.64 -6.75 -5.67
N GLN A 324 -13.52 -7.25 -6.19
CA GLN A 324 -12.17 -6.90 -5.74
C GLN A 324 -11.83 -5.41 -6.01
N SER A 325 -12.35 -4.86 -7.09
CA SER A 325 -12.20 -3.45 -7.50
C SER A 325 -12.87 -2.47 -6.54
N HIS A 326 -13.89 -2.91 -5.79
CA HIS A 326 -14.56 -2.08 -4.78
C HIS A 326 -13.66 -1.81 -3.56
N HIS A 327 -12.58 -2.56 -3.40
CA HIS A 327 -11.54 -2.34 -2.41
C HIS A 327 -10.31 -1.62 -2.98
N LEU A 328 -10.47 -0.95 -4.14
CA LEU A 328 -9.44 -0.09 -4.73
C LEU A 328 -9.91 1.37 -4.73
N HIS A 329 -9.15 2.20 -4.03
CA HIS A 329 -9.43 3.62 -3.86
C HIS A 329 -9.28 4.39 -5.17
N PHE A 330 -10.34 5.12 -5.56
CA PHE A 330 -10.27 6.09 -6.64
C PHE A 330 -9.65 7.40 -6.12
N PRO A 331 -8.67 8.01 -6.80
CA PRO A 331 -8.28 7.78 -8.20
C PRO A 331 -6.98 6.97 -8.39
N PHE A 332 -6.48 6.28 -7.37
CA PHE A 332 -5.22 5.52 -7.47
C PHE A 332 -5.43 4.11 -8.03
N PHE A 333 -6.15 4.00 -9.15
CA PHE A 333 -6.40 2.72 -9.82
C PHE A 333 -5.58 2.59 -11.10
N SER A 334 -4.58 1.71 -11.03
CA SER A 334 -3.68 1.39 -12.15
C SER A 334 -4.09 0.11 -12.88
N GLY A 335 -4.93 -0.72 -12.26
CA GLY A 335 -5.41 -1.98 -12.83
C GLY A 335 -5.98 -2.92 -11.78
N MET A 336 -6.36 -4.13 -12.20
CA MET A 336 -6.75 -5.19 -11.27
C MET A 336 -5.49 -5.72 -10.59
N VAL A 337 -5.57 -5.91 -9.28
CA VAL A 337 -4.47 -6.42 -8.46
C VAL A 337 -4.76 -7.89 -8.15
N LEU A 338 -3.76 -8.77 -8.32
CA LEU A 338 -3.94 -10.18 -8.00
C LEU A 338 -4.03 -10.38 -6.48
N PRO A 339 -4.78 -11.37 -5.96
CA PRO A 339 -4.93 -11.58 -4.51
C PRO A 339 -3.60 -11.67 -3.75
N ARG A 340 -2.59 -12.37 -4.29
CA ARG A 340 -1.25 -12.45 -3.69
C ARG A 340 -0.55 -11.09 -3.63
N GLU A 341 -0.76 -10.24 -4.63
CA GLU A 341 -0.23 -8.87 -4.63
C GLU A 341 -0.98 -7.96 -3.65
N ILE A 342 -2.28 -8.17 -3.47
CA ILE A 342 -3.06 -7.49 -2.41
C ILE A 342 -2.49 -7.87 -1.05
N HIS A 343 -2.26 -9.16 -0.76
CA HIS A 343 -1.68 -9.58 0.52
C HIS A 343 -0.29 -9.01 0.76
N SER A 344 0.56 -8.99 -0.27
CA SER A 344 1.87 -8.34 -0.18
C SER A 344 1.72 -6.84 0.08
N SER A 345 0.85 -6.15 -0.67
CA SER A 345 0.57 -4.73 -0.49
C SER A 345 0.09 -4.42 0.92
N VAL A 346 -0.93 -5.14 1.41
CA VAL A 346 -1.50 -5.00 2.76
C VAL A 346 -0.46 -5.27 3.83
N HIS A 347 0.34 -6.33 3.70
CA HIS A 347 1.45 -6.63 4.62
C HIS A 347 2.43 -5.46 4.69
N HIS A 348 2.78 -4.90 3.53
CA HIS A 348 3.68 -3.77 3.46
C HIS A 348 3.09 -2.48 4.06
N MET A 349 1.83 -2.19 3.72
CA MET A 349 1.08 -1.04 4.23
C MET A 349 0.91 -1.09 5.74
N ASN A 350 0.56 -2.26 6.29
CA ASN A 350 0.41 -2.48 7.73
C ASN A 350 1.70 -2.11 8.49
N LYS A 351 2.83 -2.63 8.01
CA LYS A 351 4.13 -2.34 8.63
C LYS A 351 4.51 -0.87 8.51
N ALA A 352 4.35 -0.27 7.32
CA ALA A 352 4.64 1.15 7.10
C ALA A 352 3.76 2.07 7.97
N PHE A 353 2.45 1.82 8.01
CA PHE A 353 1.48 2.62 8.76
C PHE A 353 1.69 2.55 10.26
N PHE A 354 1.81 1.36 10.86
CA PHE A 354 2.00 1.24 12.30
C PHE A 354 3.39 1.69 12.75
N LEU A 355 4.42 1.51 11.91
CA LEU A 355 5.72 2.12 12.16
C LEU A 355 5.59 3.64 12.15
N PHE A 356 5.03 4.25 11.10
CA PHE A 356 4.76 5.69 11.00
C PHE A 356 3.95 6.19 12.22
N ALA A 357 2.90 5.49 12.60
CA ALA A 357 2.01 5.90 13.68
C ALA A 357 2.74 5.93 15.02
N ARG A 358 3.45 4.85 15.36
CA ARG A 358 4.26 4.73 16.58
C ARG A 358 5.32 5.81 16.65
N GLN A 359 6.01 5.98 15.53
CA GLN A 359 7.06 6.97 15.34
C GLN A 359 6.57 8.39 15.66
N HIS A 360 5.40 8.79 15.17
CA HIS A 360 4.81 10.11 15.44
C HIS A 360 3.95 10.13 16.74
N GLY A 361 4.04 9.08 17.55
CA GLY A 361 3.38 8.96 18.85
C GLY A 361 1.85 8.88 18.79
N TYR A 362 1.25 8.42 17.69
CA TYR A 362 -0.20 8.24 17.58
C TYR A 362 -0.68 7.05 18.41
N VAL A 363 -1.79 7.26 19.13
CA VAL A 363 -2.53 6.16 19.75
C VAL A 363 -3.48 5.57 18.71
N VAL A 364 -3.13 4.40 18.17
CA VAL A 364 -3.89 3.69 17.15
C VAL A 364 -3.74 2.18 17.34
N TRP A 365 -4.78 1.41 17.01
CA TRP A 365 -4.78 -0.05 17.03
C TRP A 365 -5.55 -0.60 15.82
N PHE A 366 -5.28 -1.84 15.41
CA PHE A 366 -6.08 -2.52 14.40
C PHE A 366 -7.38 -3.05 15.01
N PHE A 367 -8.45 -3.19 14.22
CA PHE A 367 -9.73 -3.63 14.75
C PHE A 367 -10.58 -4.42 13.73
N TYR A 368 -11.88 -4.55 14.00
CA TYR A 368 -12.89 -5.19 13.16
C TYR A 368 -12.48 -6.60 12.67
N GLY A 369 -12.52 -6.83 11.35
CA GLY A 369 -12.17 -8.12 10.75
C GLY A 369 -10.74 -8.52 11.05
N ASN A 370 -9.82 -7.56 11.14
CA ASN A 370 -8.42 -7.82 11.44
C ASN A 370 -8.21 -8.30 12.87
N LEU A 371 -9.08 -7.93 13.83
CA LEU A 371 -9.04 -8.48 15.19
C LEU A 371 -9.41 -9.97 15.23
N ILE A 372 -10.29 -10.42 14.31
CA ILE A 372 -10.59 -11.84 14.13
C ILE A 372 -9.34 -12.54 13.59
N GLY A 373 -8.73 -12.04 12.52
CA GLY A 373 -7.49 -12.59 11.97
C GLY A 373 -6.38 -12.70 13.03
N TRP A 374 -6.22 -11.63 13.83
CA TRP A 374 -5.31 -11.63 14.96
C TRP A 374 -5.64 -12.73 15.97
N TYR A 375 -6.90 -12.88 16.41
CA TYR A 375 -7.29 -13.90 17.39
C TYR A 375 -6.93 -15.34 16.97
N TYR A 376 -6.95 -15.63 15.66
CA TYR A 376 -6.61 -16.95 15.14
C TYR A 376 -5.11 -17.17 15.02
N ASN A 377 -4.39 -16.29 14.30
CA ASN A 377 -2.98 -16.53 14.00
C ASN A 377 -2.11 -15.27 13.92
N GLY A 378 -2.60 -14.14 14.42
CA GLY A 378 -1.84 -12.89 14.43
C GLY A 378 -1.67 -12.24 13.05
N ASN A 379 -2.29 -12.77 11.99
CA ASN A 379 -2.16 -12.27 10.62
C ASN A 379 -3.49 -11.76 10.07
N ASN A 380 -3.43 -10.98 8.99
CA ASN A 380 -4.64 -10.61 8.26
C ASN A 380 -5.27 -11.85 7.61
N HIS A 381 -6.59 -11.84 7.42
CA HIS A 381 -7.27 -12.92 6.73
C HIS A 381 -6.82 -13.03 5.26
N PRO A 382 -6.67 -14.24 4.69
CA PRO A 382 -6.19 -14.44 3.32
C PRO A 382 -7.22 -14.12 2.22
N TRP A 383 -8.36 -13.54 2.58
CA TRP A 383 -9.34 -12.98 1.63
C TRP A 383 -9.58 -11.50 1.89
N ASP A 384 -8.99 -10.95 2.95
CA ASP A 384 -9.24 -9.60 3.38
C ASP A 384 -8.24 -8.66 2.70
N SER A 385 -8.77 -7.64 2.04
CA SER A 385 -8.02 -6.82 1.09
C SER A 385 -7.64 -5.44 1.63
N ASP A 386 -8.11 -5.11 2.83
CA ASP A 386 -7.78 -3.92 3.58
C ASP A 386 -7.41 -4.25 5.04
N ILE A 387 -6.98 -3.20 5.75
CA ILE A 387 -6.82 -3.19 7.20
C ILE A 387 -7.67 -2.04 7.73
N ASP A 388 -8.34 -2.26 8.84
CA ASP A 388 -9.01 -1.25 9.61
C ASP A 388 -8.18 -0.88 10.83
N ALA A 389 -7.90 0.41 10.98
CA ALA A 389 -7.29 0.97 12.17
C ALA A 389 -8.23 1.96 12.86
N ILE A 390 -8.27 1.90 14.19
CA ILE A 390 -9.09 2.76 15.04
C ILE A 390 -8.19 3.61 15.92
N MET A 391 -8.62 4.85 16.14
CA MET A 391 -7.96 5.79 17.05
C MET A 391 -8.96 6.68 17.77
N PRO A 392 -8.58 7.31 18.91
CA PRO A 392 -9.39 8.33 19.54
C PRO A 392 -9.58 9.54 18.62
N MET A 393 -10.74 10.20 18.71
CA MET A 393 -11.07 11.35 17.86
C MET A 393 -10.07 12.51 17.97
N ALA A 394 -9.51 12.76 19.15
CA ALA A 394 -8.47 13.78 19.31
C ALA A 394 -7.16 13.41 18.57
N GLU A 395 -6.80 12.12 18.53
CA GLU A 395 -5.63 11.66 17.76
C GLU A 395 -5.89 11.74 16.26
N MET A 396 -7.12 11.44 15.79
CA MET A 396 -7.50 11.68 14.40
C MET A 396 -7.39 13.17 14.04
N ALA A 397 -7.85 14.05 14.94
CA ALA A 397 -7.72 15.49 14.78
C ALA A 397 -6.25 15.95 14.74
N ARG A 398 -5.39 15.39 15.60
CA ARG A 398 -3.95 15.64 15.59
C ARG A 398 -3.29 15.16 14.30
N MET A 399 -3.69 13.98 13.81
CA MET A 399 -3.24 13.44 12.52
C MET A 399 -3.70 14.33 11.35
N ALA A 400 -4.93 14.81 11.39
CA ALA A 400 -5.48 15.73 10.41
C ALA A 400 -4.75 17.08 10.40
N HIS A 401 -4.27 17.53 11.56
CA HIS A 401 -3.53 18.80 11.68
C HIS A 401 -2.12 18.68 11.11
N HIS A 402 -1.36 17.66 11.50
CA HIS A 402 0.07 17.63 11.21
C HIS A 402 0.46 16.79 9.97
N HIS A 403 -0.39 15.85 9.56
CA HIS A 403 -0.03 14.84 8.55
C HIS A 403 -1.12 14.56 7.51
N ASN A 404 -2.20 15.34 7.47
CA ASN A 404 -3.19 15.19 6.40
C ASN A 404 -2.54 15.46 5.04
N ASN A 405 -2.90 14.65 4.04
CA ASN A 405 -2.41 14.74 2.67
C ASN A 405 -0.88 14.67 2.61
N THR A 406 -0.28 13.72 3.34
CA THR A 406 1.17 13.45 3.38
C THR A 406 1.51 12.21 2.58
N LEU A 407 2.58 12.25 1.79
CA LEU A 407 3.10 11.11 1.05
C LEU A 407 4.20 10.41 1.87
N ILE A 408 3.96 9.20 2.34
CA ILE A 408 4.90 8.39 3.11
C ILE A 408 5.62 7.45 2.14
N ILE A 409 6.95 7.50 2.16
CA ILE A 409 7.83 6.65 1.35
C ILE A 409 8.41 5.57 2.25
N GLU A 410 8.17 4.33 1.86
CA GLU A 410 8.68 3.16 2.56
C GLU A 410 10.21 3.14 2.56
N ASN A 411 10.81 2.57 3.62
CA ASN A 411 12.24 2.34 3.67
C ASN A 411 12.66 1.40 2.52
N PRO A 412 13.61 1.77 1.64
CA PRO A 412 14.10 0.94 0.54
C PRO A 412 14.61 -0.46 0.93
N HIS A 413 15.04 -0.65 2.18
CA HIS A 413 15.41 -1.97 2.73
C HIS A 413 14.21 -2.92 2.78
N ASP A 414 13.03 -2.38 3.01
CA ASP A 414 11.79 -3.12 3.18
C ASP A 414 11.02 -3.30 1.86
N GLY A 415 10.99 -2.28 1.00
CA GLY A 415 10.10 -2.20 -0.15
C GLY A 415 10.13 -0.84 -0.82
N TYR A 416 9.40 -0.70 -1.93
CA TYR A 416 9.27 0.59 -2.64
C TYR A 416 7.86 1.16 -2.53
N GLY A 417 7.16 0.90 -1.44
CA GLY A 417 5.84 1.43 -1.15
C GLY A 417 5.81 2.96 -1.13
N THR A 418 4.71 3.51 -1.61
CA THR A 418 4.45 4.95 -1.65
C THR A 418 3.00 5.13 -1.23
N TYR A 419 2.77 5.81 -0.11
CA TYR A 419 1.49 5.81 0.55
C TYR A 419 0.98 7.22 0.79
N LEU A 420 -0.26 7.52 0.43
CA LEU A 420 -0.88 8.80 0.74
C LEU A 420 -1.76 8.67 1.98
N LEU A 421 -1.41 9.38 3.05
CA LEU A 421 -2.28 9.58 4.20
C LEU A 421 -3.24 10.73 3.92
N THR A 422 -4.55 10.48 3.95
CA THR A 422 -5.59 11.48 3.69
C THR A 422 -6.71 11.36 4.70
N ILE A 423 -7.06 12.48 5.34
CA ILE A 423 -8.13 12.58 6.32
C ILE A 423 -9.29 13.36 5.70
N SER A 424 -10.49 12.80 5.84
CA SER A 424 -11.73 13.43 5.39
C SER A 424 -11.98 14.73 6.14
N PRO A 425 -12.32 15.84 5.46
CA PRO A 425 -12.72 17.07 6.15
C PRO A 425 -14.03 16.88 6.93
N TRP A 426 -14.75 15.77 6.71
CA TRP A 426 -15.97 15.42 7.43
C TRP A 426 -15.72 14.45 8.57
N PHE A 427 -14.47 14.22 9.02
CA PHE A 427 -14.17 13.29 10.12
C PHE A 427 -14.97 13.59 11.41
N THR A 428 -15.41 14.83 11.60
CA THR A 428 -16.22 15.29 12.74
C THR A 428 -17.74 15.15 12.56
N LYS A 429 -18.21 14.66 11.41
CA LYS A 429 -19.63 14.63 11.04
C LYS A 429 -20.12 13.25 10.63
N LYS A 430 -21.41 13.02 10.91
CA LYS A 430 -22.16 11.96 10.22
C LYS A 430 -22.35 12.34 8.75
N THR A 431 -22.09 11.39 7.87
CA THR A 431 -22.22 11.55 6.42
C THR A 431 -23.51 10.88 5.93
N ARG A 432 -23.94 11.28 4.73
CA ARG A 432 -25.03 10.64 3.98
C ARG A 432 -24.46 9.59 3.04
N GLY A 433 -25.16 8.46 2.91
CA GLY A 433 -24.78 7.37 2.00
C GLY A 433 -23.90 6.30 2.64
N GLY A 434 -23.69 6.34 3.97
CA GLY A 434 -22.96 5.29 4.70
C GLY A 434 -21.44 5.39 4.63
N ASN A 435 -20.88 6.60 4.45
CA ASN A 435 -19.44 6.78 4.51
C ASN A 435 -18.96 6.88 5.96
N HIS A 436 -18.52 5.76 6.51
CA HIS A 436 -18.13 5.64 7.91
C HIS A 436 -16.64 5.87 8.18
N ILE A 437 -15.85 6.07 7.12
CA ILE A 437 -14.39 6.17 7.18
C ILE A 437 -13.95 7.63 7.35
N ASP A 438 -13.01 7.85 8.24
CA ASP A 438 -12.50 9.17 8.63
C ASP A 438 -11.19 9.53 7.94
N GLY A 439 -10.35 8.54 7.66
CA GLY A 439 -9.10 8.70 6.92
C GLY A 439 -8.74 7.44 6.14
N ARG A 440 -7.82 7.56 5.19
CA ARG A 440 -7.20 6.43 4.51
C ARG A 440 -5.70 6.61 4.43
N PHE A 441 -4.98 5.50 4.56
CA PHE A 441 -3.59 5.36 4.15
C PHE A 441 -3.56 4.52 2.88
N VAL A 442 -3.28 5.14 1.72
CA VAL A 442 -3.52 4.55 0.40
C VAL A 442 -2.22 4.24 -0.32
N ASP A 443 -2.00 3.02 -0.81
CA ASP A 443 -0.94 2.73 -1.79
C ASP A 443 -1.30 3.44 -3.10
N VAL A 444 -0.57 4.51 -3.44
CA VAL A 444 -0.87 5.32 -4.63
C VAL A 444 -0.56 4.61 -5.95
N LYS A 445 0.14 3.47 -5.91
CA LYS A 445 0.47 2.67 -7.10
C LYS A 445 -0.61 1.66 -7.44
N ARG A 446 -1.29 1.10 -6.44
CA ARG A 446 -2.28 0.02 -6.60
C ARG A 446 -3.71 0.43 -6.24
N GLY A 447 -3.87 1.37 -5.31
CA GLY A 447 -5.16 1.79 -4.78
C GLY A 447 -5.63 1.00 -3.58
N THR A 448 -4.88 -0.01 -3.10
CA THR A 448 -5.16 -0.68 -1.82
C THR A 448 -5.03 0.32 -0.67
N TYR A 449 -5.74 0.11 0.43
CA TYR A 449 -5.78 1.08 1.53
C TYR A 449 -5.91 0.44 2.91
N ILE A 450 -5.54 1.23 3.93
CA ILE A 450 -5.96 1.05 5.32
C ILE A 450 -7.04 2.08 5.61
N ASP A 451 -8.18 1.64 6.09
CA ASP A 451 -9.27 2.49 6.54
C ASP A 451 -9.01 2.95 7.99
N LEU A 452 -9.10 4.25 8.22
CA LEU A 452 -8.91 4.88 9.54
C LEU A 452 -10.27 5.36 10.05
N SER A 453 -10.65 4.89 11.23
CA SER A 453 -11.89 5.28 11.90
C SER A 453 -11.60 5.93 13.25
N ALA A 454 -12.24 7.05 13.52
CA ALA A 454 -12.18 7.70 14.81
C ALA A 454 -13.33 7.23 15.71
N ILE A 455 -13.01 6.92 16.97
CA ILE A 455 -14.02 6.72 18.00
C ILE A 455 -14.09 7.91 18.95
N SER A 456 -15.30 8.27 19.35
CA SER A 456 -15.56 9.42 20.21
C SER A 456 -16.54 9.09 21.32
N ALA A 457 -16.45 9.84 22.41
CA ALA A 457 -17.39 9.77 23.51
C ALA A 457 -18.76 10.29 23.05
N MET A 458 -19.78 9.46 23.23
CA MET A 458 -21.16 9.75 22.82
C MET A 458 -22.04 10.00 24.03
N HIS A 459 -22.99 10.92 23.86
CA HIS A 459 -24.03 11.19 24.85
C HIS A 459 -25.42 10.92 24.26
N GLY A 460 -26.34 10.39 25.07
CA GLY A 460 -27.73 10.19 24.68
C GLY A 460 -28.15 8.71 24.64
N ILE A 461 -28.77 8.30 23.53
CA ILE A 461 -29.33 6.95 23.37
C ILE A 461 -28.26 6.04 22.80
N TYR A 462 -27.82 5.08 23.60
CA TYR A 462 -26.94 3.98 23.23
C TYR A 462 -27.58 2.63 23.58
N PRO A 463 -27.07 1.51 23.05
CA PRO A 463 -27.58 0.17 23.35
C PRO A 463 -27.67 -0.12 24.85
N ASP A 464 -28.59 -1.03 25.22
CA ASP A 464 -28.88 -1.36 26.62
C ASP A 464 -27.62 -1.79 27.39
N TRP A 465 -26.75 -2.60 26.79
CA TRP A 465 -25.52 -3.08 27.44
C TRP A 465 -24.51 -1.95 27.71
N VAL A 466 -24.40 -0.96 26.81
CA VAL A 466 -23.55 0.23 27.01
C VAL A 466 -24.10 1.05 28.16
N ARG A 467 -25.42 1.26 28.17
CA ARG A 467 -26.10 1.98 29.26
C ARG A 467 -25.85 1.33 30.60
N ASP A 468 -25.98 0.01 30.66
CA ASP A 468 -25.86 -0.71 31.90
C ASP A 468 -24.40 -0.71 32.36
N GLY A 469 -23.42 -0.83 31.44
CA GLY A 469 -21.99 -0.67 31.76
C GLY A 469 -21.58 0.72 32.24
N VAL A 470 -22.18 1.81 31.71
CA VAL A 470 -21.98 3.18 32.22
C VAL A 470 -22.63 3.36 33.60
N LYS A 471 -23.81 2.75 33.84
CA LYS A 471 -24.47 2.79 35.16
C LYS A 471 -23.70 2.00 36.22
N GLU A 472 -23.15 0.85 35.86
CA GLU A 472 -22.33 0.01 36.74
C GLU A 472 -21.10 0.76 37.24
N ASN A 473 -20.41 1.46 36.33
CA ASN A 473 -19.24 2.26 36.65
C ASN A 473 -19.27 3.58 35.85
N PRO A 474 -19.61 4.72 36.50
CA PRO A 474 -19.67 6.02 35.85
C PRO A 474 -18.34 6.54 35.28
N LYS A 475 -17.21 5.87 35.56
CA LYS A 475 -15.92 6.16 34.91
C LYS A 475 -15.83 5.59 33.49
N ASN A 476 -16.71 4.65 33.13
CA ASN A 476 -16.76 4.14 31.76
C ASN A 476 -17.39 5.20 30.84
N LEU A 477 -16.71 5.57 29.76
CA LEU A 477 -17.32 6.37 28.70
C LEU A 477 -17.99 5.44 27.69
N ALA A 478 -19.17 5.85 27.21
CA ALA A 478 -19.79 5.25 26.04
C ALA A 478 -19.09 5.80 24.79
N LEU A 479 -18.43 4.94 24.04
CA LEU A 479 -17.70 5.29 22.82
C LEU A 479 -18.44 4.75 21.61
N ALA A 480 -18.38 5.47 20.49
CA ALA A 480 -18.81 4.93 19.20
C ALA A 480 -18.03 5.52 18.03
N ASP A 481 -17.97 4.74 16.96
CA ASP A 481 -17.55 5.20 15.63
C ASP A 481 -18.74 5.82 14.86
N LYS A 482 -18.52 6.17 13.60
CA LYS A 482 -19.57 6.68 12.70
C LYS A 482 -20.54 5.61 12.18
N ASN A 483 -20.15 4.35 12.20
CA ASN A 483 -20.98 3.23 11.76
C ASN A 483 -21.99 2.80 12.84
N GLY A 484 -21.84 3.30 14.06
CA GLY A 484 -22.67 2.94 15.18
C GLY A 484 -22.23 1.66 15.86
N ASN A 485 -20.95 1.30 15.73
CA ASN A 485 -20.30 0.32 16.59
C ASN A 485 -20.02 0.96 17.95
N TRP A 486 -20.39 0.27 19.04
CA TRP A 486 -20.36 0.82 20.39
C TRP A 486 -19.37 0.08 21.28
N TYR A 487 -18.73 0.82 22.18
CA TYR A 487 -17.73 0.31 23.12
C TYR A 487 -17.83 1.03 24.46
N LEU A 488 -17.29 0.42 25.51
CA LEU A 488 -16.96 1.12 26.75
C LEU A 488 -15.45 1.32 26.82
N THR A 489 -15.00 2.40 27.47
CA THR A 489 -13.55 2.61 27.69
C THR A 489 -12.89 1.42 28.40
N ARG A 490 -13.60 0.72 29.30
CA ARG A 490 -13.08 -0.49 29.96
C ARG A 490 -12.76 -1.65 28.99
N ASP A 491 -13.46 -1.72 27.86
CA ASP A 491 -13.30 -2.80 26.87
C ASP A 491 -12.03 -2.58 26.02
N ILE A 492 -11.67 -1.30 25.82
CA ILE A 492 -10.57 -0.86 24.97
C ILE A 492 -9.29 -0.65 25.78
N LEU A 493 -9.37 0.03 26.93
CA LEU A 493 -8.22 0.57 27.67
C LEU A 493 -7.86 -0.19 28.97
N PRO A 494 -6.57 -0.26 29.31
CA PRO A 494 -5.42 0.11 28.48
C PRO A 494 -5.31 -0.78 27.24
N LEU A 495 -4.85 -0.21 26.13
CA LEU A 495 -4.51 -0.99 24.94
C LEU A 495 -3.35 -1.93 25.27
N ARG A 496 -3.38 -3.13 24.71
CA ARG A 496 -2.33 -4.15 24.89
C ARG A 496 -1.38 -4.15 23.72
N ARG A 497 -0.08 -4.09 23.99
CA ARG A 497 0.94 -4.25 22.96
C ARG A 497 0.88 -5.64 22.35
N THR A 498 1.00 -5.72 21.02
CA THR A 498 0.99 -6.96 20.28
C THR A 498 1.79 -6.91 18.97
N ILE A 499 1.92 -8.05 18.29
CA ILE A 499 2.33 -8.14 16.89
C ILE A 499 1.11 -8.51 16.05
N PHE A 500 0.81 -7.69 15.03
CA PHE A 500 -0.19 -7.99 14.01
C PHE A 500 0.42 -7.87 12.63
N GLU A 501 0.32 -8.94 11.84
CA GLU A 501 0.85 -9.02 10.47
C GLU A 501 2.34 -8.60 10.45
N GLY A 502 3.09 -9.13 11.42
CA GLY A 502 4.52 -8.87 11.63
C GLY A 502 4.88 -7.46 12.12
N SER A 503 3.92 -6.60 12.43
CA SER A 503 4.14 -5.24 12.92
C SER A 503 3.77 -5.09 14.40
N ARG A 504 4.62 -4.41 15.16
CA ARG A 504 4.37 -3.92 16.51
C ARG A 504 3.20 -2.94 16.47
N SER A 505 2.10 -3.33 17.11
CA SER A 505 0.85 -2.60 17.16
C SER A 505 0.22 -2.73 18.56
N TYR A 506 -0.98 -2.19 18.71
CA TYR A 506 -1.82 -2.38 19.87
C TYR A 506 -3.08 -3.14 19.49
N THR A 507 -3.67 -3.80 20.47
CA THR A 507 -5.03 -4.36 20.43
C THR A 507 -5.81 -3.91 21.67
N VAL A 508 -7.12 -4.15 21.66
CA VAL A 508 -7.99 -3.83 22.80
C VAL A 508 -7.69 -4.68 24.02
N LYS A 509 -8.06 -4.20 25.19
CA LYS A 509 -7.88 -4.93 26.45
C LYS A 509 -8.65 -6.25 26.52
N ASP A 510 -9.95 -6.19 26.26
CA ASP A 510 -10.90 -7.29 26.45
C ASP A 510 -11.27 -7.89 25.09
N ILE A 511 -10.34 -8.67 24.52
CA ILE A 511 -10.36 -9.10 23.11
C ILE A 511 -11.56 -10.01 22.81
N GLU A 512 -11.72 -11.11 23.53
CA GLU A 512 -12.79 -12.09 23.31
C GLU A 512 -14.17 -11.45 23.47
N ASP A 513 -14.39 -10.74 24.58
CA ASP A 513 -15.65 -10.05 24.86
C ASP A 513 -16.00 -9.00 23.79
N THR A 514 -14.99 -8.31 23.28
CA THR A 514 -15.16 -7.33 22.21
C THR A 514 -15.53 -8.01 20.89
N LEU A 515 -14.88 -9.11 20.55
CA LEU A 515 -15.24 -9.92 19.38
C LEU A 515 -16.67 -10.48 19.50
N LEU A 516 -17.03 -11.05 20.65
CA LEU A 516 -18.36 -11.60 20.91
C LEU A 516 -19.45 -10.54 20.79
N ARG A 517 -19.21 -9.31 21.29
CA ARG A 517 -20.17 -8.20 21.16
C ARG A 517 -20.35 -7.75 19.71
N ASN A 518 -19.28 -7.72 18.92
CA ASN A 518 -19.32 -7.20 17.55
C ASN A 518 -19.79 -8.23 16.52
N TYR A 519 -19.49 -9.51 16.73
CA TYR A 519 -19.68 -10.57 15.73
C TYR A 519 -20.52 -11.76 16.23
N GLY A 520 -20.88 -11.78 17.52
CA GLY A 520 -21.71 -12.81 18.14
C GLY A 520 -20.93 -14.08 18.52
N ASP A 521 -21.62 -14.97 19.24
CA ASP A 521 -21.05 -16.15 19.92
C ASP A 521 -20.25 -17.11 19.02
N LYS A 522 -20.47 -17.06 17.70
CA LYS A 522 -19.81 -17.96 16.75
C LYS A 522 -18.41 -17.50 16.36
N VAL A 523 -18.05 -16.22 16.54
CA VAL A 523 -16.78 -15.68 16.01
C VAL A 523 -15.54 -16.41 16.53
N LEU A 524 -15.58 -16.87 17.79
CA LEU A 524 -14.46 -17.52 18.46
C LEU A 524 -14.35 -19.04 18.20
N ILE A 525 -15.41 -19.65 17.65
CA ILE A 525 -15.53 -21.12 17.49
C ILE A 525 -15.79 -21.56 16.06
N ASN A 526 -16.05 -20.62 15.15
CA ASN A 526 -16.39 -20.93 13.77
C ASN A 526 -15.13 -21.25 12.98
N THR A 527 -14.99 -22.50 12.56
CA THR A 527 -13.88 -22.97 11.72
C THR A 527 -14.12 -22.73 10.22
N GLU A 528 -15.22 -22.09 9.84
CA GLU A 528 -15.54 -21.77 8.44
C GLU A 528 -15.89 -20.29 8.25
N LEU A 529 -15.09 -19.55 7.48
CA LEU A 529 -15.31 -18.13 7.22
C LEU A 529 -14.94 -17.78 5.78
N ALA A 530 -15.79 -17.01 5.08
CA ALA A 530 -15.53 -16.51 3.73
C ALA A 530 -14.98 -17.54 2.72
N ASP A 531 -15.58 -18.75 2.65
CA ASP A 531 -15.14 -19.87 1.79
C ASP A 531 -13.79 -20.52 2.17
N HIS A 532 -13.33 -20.26 3.39
CA HIS A 532 -12.12 -20.84 3.97
C HIS A 532 -12.45 -21.69 5.19
N GLU A 533 -11.63 -22.70 5.43
CA GLU A 533 -11.65 -23.56 6.59
C GLU A 533 -10.39 -23.34 7.43
N TRP A 534 -10.54 -23.30 8.75
CA TRP A 534 -9.44 -23.22 9.69
C TRP A 534 -8.78 -24.59 9.85
N HIS A 535 -7.50 -24.69 9.47
CA HIS A 535 -6.67 -25.86 9.77
C HIS A 535 -5.96 -25.64 11.10
N ASP A 536 -6.38 -26.38 12.14
CA ASP A 536 -5.82 -26.19 13.48
C ASP A 536 -4.36 -26.63 13.58
N ASP A 537 -3.95 -27.67 12.84
CA ASP A 537 -2.58 -28.16 12.81
C ASP A 537 -1.64 -27.14 12.14
N TRP A 538 -2.10 -26.49 11.07
CA TRP A 538 -1.32 -25.49 10.34
C TRP A 538 -1.43 -24.09 10.94
N LYS A 539 -2.41 -23.86 11.83
CA LYS A 539 -2.81 -22.54 12.35
C LYS A 539 -3.03 -21.52 11.22
N MET A 540 -3.70 -21.95 10.15
CA MET A 540 -3.89 -21.17 8.94
C MET A 540 -5.29 -21.40 8.35
N TRP A 541 -5.82 -20.36 7.69
CA TRP A 541 -7.05 -20.45 6.91
C TRP A 541 -6.78 -20.91 5.48
N VAL A 542 -7.54 -21.89 5.00
CA VAL A 542 -7.33 -22.54 3.70
C VAL A 542 -8.61 -22.51 2.87
N GLN A 543 -8.52 -22.11 1.59
CA GLN A 543 -9.69 -21.96 0.72
C GLN A 543 -10.28 -23.31 0.30
N LYS A 544 -11.50 -23.63 0.76
CA LYS A 544 -12.13 -24.96 0.63
C LYS A 544 -12.38 -25.42 -0.80
N LYS A 545 -12.63 -24.48 -1.73
CA LYS A 545 -12.91 -24.81 -3.15
C LYS A 545 -11.66 -24.99 -3.99
N LYS A 546 -10.52 -24.48 -3.51
CA LYS A 546 -9.27 -24.45 -4.26
C LYS A 546 -8.31 -25.54 -3.76
N TYR A 547 -8.30 -25.78 -2.46
CA TYR A 547 -7.39 -26.71 -1.79
C TYR A 547 -8.17 -27.75 -0.98
N CYS A 548 -7.47 -28.73 -0.41
CA CYS A 548 -8.09 -29.76 0.42
C CYS A 548 -8.78 -29.14 1.64
N THR A 549 -9.96 -29.65 1.95
CA THR A 549 -10.60 -29.51 3.27
C THR A 549 -9.83 -30.28 4.33
N TYR A 550 -10.14 -30.04 5.61
CA TYR A 550 -9.49 -30.76 6.72
C TYR A 550 -9.69 -32.28 6.63
N GLU A 551 -10.91 -32.71 6.30
CA GLU A 551 -11.23 -34.13 6.11
C GLU A 551 -10.47 -34.76 4.92
N GLU A 552 -10.37 -34.04 3.80
CA GLU A 552 -9.61 -34.50 2.63
C GLU A 552 -8.10 -34.56 2.90
N PHE A 553 -7.59 -33.62 3.70
CA PHE A 553 -6.20 -33.60 4.12
C PHE A 553 -5.83 -34.85 4.94
N GLU A 554 -6.62 -35.21 5.94
CA GLU A 554 -6.36 -36.40 6.78
C GLU A 554 -6.30 -37.69 5.96
N ASP A 555 -7.24 -37.85 5.03
CA ASP A 555 -7.28 -38.97 4.09
C ASP A 555 -6.07 -38.97 3.14
N TYR A 556 -5.72 -37.79 2.60
CA TYR A 556 -4.59 -37.62 1.70
C TYR A 556 -3.26 -37.93 2.39
N LEU A 557 -3.02 -37.35 3.56
CA LEU A 557 -1.79 -37.53 4.32
C LEU A 557 -1.58 -39.01 4.67
N SER A 558 -2.64 -39.68 5.13
CA SER A 558 -2.64 -41.12 5.42
C SER A 558 -2.30 -41.97 4.19
N ALA A 559 -2.80 -41.59 3.01
CA ALA A 559 -2.51 -42.29 1.76
C ALA A 559 -1.08 -42.07 1.23
N HIS A 560 -0.40 -41.00 1.65
CA HIS A 560 0.91 -40.58 1.14
C HIS A 560 2.05 -40.72 2.17
N GLY A 561 1.90 -41.63 3.14
CA GLY A 561 2.98 -42.00 4.06
C GLY A 561 2.96 -41.30 5.42
N GLY A 562 2.00 -40.40 5.66
CA GLY A 562 1.74 -39.86 6.99
C GLY A 562 2.75 -38.83 7.50
N VAL A 563 3.59 -38.27 6.62
CA VAL A 563 4.64 -37.32 7.01
C VAL A 563 4.14 -35.90 6.74
N GLU A 564 3.61 -35.24 7.76
CA GLU A 564 3.12 -33.86 7.63
C GLU A 564 4.26 -32.85 7.61
N TYR A 565 5.18 -32.98 8.56
CA TYR A 565 6.36 -32.13 8.71
C TYR A 565 7.64 -32.94 8.48
N ASP A 566 8.65 -32.30 7.90
CA ASP A 566 9.99 -32.88 7.77
C ASP A 566 10.78 -32.84 9.09
N GLU A 567 12.02 -33.31 9.05
CA GLU A 567 12.91 -33.38 10.23
C GLU A 567 13.23 -31.99 10.81
N ASP A 568 13.13 -30.93 10.00
CA ASP A 568 13.34 -29.54 10.39
C ASP A 568 12.04 -28.84 10.84
N GLY A 569 10.92 -29.57 10.88
CA GLY A 569 9.61 -29.05 11.25
C GLY A 569 8.98 -28.17 10.18
N VAL A 570 9.38 -28.31 8.91
CA VAL A 570 8.78 -27.59 7.78
C VAL A 570 7.64 -28.43 7.20
N LEU A 571 6.53 -27.78 6.86
CA LEU A 571 5.41 -28.44 6.19
C LEU A 571 5.88 -29.05 4.86
N THR A 572 5.70 -30.36 4.72
CA THR A 572 6.05 -31.10 3.50
C THR A 572 5.02 -30.83 2.39
N LEU A 573 5.30 -31.25 1.17
CA LEU A 573 4.32 -31.15 0.09
C LEU A 573 3.11 -32.06 0.38
N GLU A 574 3.35 -33.25 0.92
CA GLU A 574 2.33 -34.18 1.37
C GLU A 574 1.50 -33.60 2.52
N GLY A 575 2.18 -32.97 3.48
CA GLY A 575 1.58 -32.21 4.58
C GLY A 575 0.73 -31.04 4.10
N ALA A 576 1.05 -30.44 2.96
CA ALA A 576 0.24 -29.40 2.32
C ALA A 576 -0.82 -29.96 1.34
N CYS A 577 -1.18 -31.24 1.46
CA CYS A 577 -2.12 -31.95 0.59
C CYS A 577 -1.76 -31.88 -0.91
N GLY A 578 -0.46 -31.85 -1.23
CA GLY A 578 0.04 -31.75 -2.59
C GLY A 578 0.01 -30.33 -3.18
N PHE A 579 -0.34 -29.30 -2.41
CA PHE A 579 -0.43 -27.92 -2.88
C PHE A 579 0.78 -27.08 -2.43
N GLU A 580 1.65 -26.76 -3.39
CA GLU A 580 2.83 -25.93 -3.12
C GLU A 580 2.44 -24.51 -2.67
N GLU A 581 1.33 -23.95 -3.14
CA GLU A 581 0.85 -22.64 -2.69
C GLU A 581 0.52 -22.62 -1.20
N VAL A 582 -0.14 -23.67 -0.69
CA VAL A 582 -0.46 -23.81 0.74
C VAL A 582 0.83 -23.96 1.54
N ARG A 583 1.76 -24.78 1.06
CA ARG A 583 3.08 -24.95 1.67
C ARG A 583 3.86 -23.65 1.76
N GLN A 584 3.89 -22.86 0.69
CA GLN A 584 4.59 -21.58 0.65
C GLN A 584 3.93 -20.55 1.58
N ASP A 585 2.61 -20.47 1.59
CA ASP A 585 1.90 -19.55 2.49
C ASP A 585 2.14 -19.92 3.97
N TRP A 586 2.21 -21.22 4.29
CA TRP A 586 2.63 -21.68 5.63
C TRP A 586 4.08 -21.32 5.94
N ILE A 587 5.04 -21.59 5.02
CA ILE A 587 6.47 -21.27 5.22
C ILE A 587 6.67 -19.79 5.49
N ILE A 588 5.98 -18.94 4.74
CA ILE A 588 6.06 -17.48 4.83
C ILE A 588 5.51 -16.97 6.16
N THR A 589 4.44 -17.58 6.68
CA THR A 589 3.74 -17.08 7.88
C THR A 589 4.15 -17.77 9.19
N ARG A 590 4.79 -18.96 9.15
CA ARG A 590 5.08 -19.79 10.33
C ARG A 590 5.76 -19.06 11.48
N GLU A 591 6.69 -18.15 11.19
CA GLU A 591 7.41 -17.42 12.25
C GLU A 591 6.48 -16.44 12.98
N SER A 592 5.65 -15.71 12.22
CA SER A 592 4.62 -14.81 12.74
C SER A 592 3.59 -15.58 13.55
N VAL A 593 3.09 -16.69 13.01
CA VAL A 593 2.10 -17.55 13.67
C VAL A 593 2.67 -18.15 14.97
N ASN A 594 3.88 -18.70 14.94
CA ASN A 594 4.53 -19.28 16.13
C ASN A 594 4.77 -18.24 17.23
N LEU A 595 5.14 -17.01 16.85
CA LEU A 595 5.30 -15.90 17.79
C LEU A 595 3.96 -15.53 18.43
N HIS A 596 2.91 -15.41 17.61
CA HIS A 596 1.57 -15.08 18.08
C HIS A 596 0.99 -16.17 18.99
N MET A 597 1.18 -17.46 18.69
CA MET A 597 0.72 -18.54 19.59
C MET A 597 1.35 -18.43 20.99
N LYS A 598 2.65 -18.13 21.08
CA LYS A 598 3.34 -17.92 22.37
C LYS A 598 2.84 -16.68 23.10
N GLU A 599 2.61 -15.59 22.36
CA GLU A 599 1.99 -14.38 22.89
C GLU A 599 0.60 -14.67 23.45
N TRP A 600 -0.25 -15.36 22.68
CA TRP A 600 -1.61 -15.69 23.07
C TRP A 600 -1.65 -16.58 24.31
N GLU A 601 -0.79 -17.60 24.40
CA GLU A 601 -0.65 -18.41 25.62
C GLU A 601 -0.27 -17.58 26.85
N ALA A 602 0.64 -16.61 26.69
CA ALA A 602 1.04 -15.72 27.78
C ALA A 602 -0.11 -14.80 28.21
N ILE A 603 -0.89 -14.25 27.25
CA ILE A 603 -2.09 -13.45 27.52
C ILE A 603 -3.10 -14.27 28.34
N GLN A 604 -3.35 -15.52 27.94
CA GLN A 604 -4.28 -16.42 28.64
C GLN A 604 -3.83 -16.78 30.06
N ARG A 605 -2.51 -16.76 30.32
CA ARG A 605 -1.92 -16.94 31.66
C ARG A 605 -1.78 -15.63 32.45
N ASN A 606 -2.16 -14.50 31.86
CA ASN A 606 -1.95 -13.16 32.43
C ASN A 606 -0.46 -12.90 32.76
N GLU A 607 0.41 -13.37 31.88
CA GLU A 607 1.87 -13.18 31.89
C GLU A 607 2.26 -12.01 30.96
N SER A 608 3.49 -11.51 31.10
CA SER A 608 3.98 -10.43 30.23
C SER A 608 4.23 -10.94 28.80
N THR A 609 3.81 -10.17 27.81
CA THR A 609 4.06 -10.46 26.38
C THR A 609 5.29 -9.75 25.83
N THR A 610 6.03 -9.03 26.68
CA THR A 610 7.14 -8.16 26.26
C THR A 610 8.20 -8.85 25.43
N GLU A 611 8.57 -10.06 25.80
CA GLU A 611 9.59 -10.82 25.06
C GLU A 611 9.17 -11.10 23.61
N TYR A 612 7.88 -11.40 23.40
CA TYR A 612 7.33 -11.75 22.08
C TYR A 612 7.02 -10.52 21.22
N THR A 613 6.80 -9.36 21.85
CA THR A 613 6.30 -8.14 21.18
C THR A 613 7.34 -7.01 21.13
N ALA A 614 8.60 -7.31 21.48
CA ALA A 614 9.67 -6.32 21.61
C ALA A 614 10.10 -5.69 20.26
N LYS A 615 10.00 -6.43 19.15
CA LYS A 615 10.48 -6.02 17.83
C LYS A 615 9.50 -6.41 16.74
N ASP A 616 9.47 -5.60 15.68
CA ASP A 616 8.81 -5.95 14.44
C ASP A 616 9.48 -7.21 13.84
N LEU A 617 8.70 -8.08 13.19
CA LEU A 617 9.25 -9.15 12.37
C LEU A 617 9.79 -8.57 11.04
N PRO A 618 10.77 -9.21 10.39
CA PRO A 618 11.13 -8.89 9.02
C PRO A 618 9.92 -8.98 8.08
N ARG A 619 9.99 -8.34 6.91
CA ARG A 619 8.94 -8.54 5.90
C ARG A 619 9.04 -9.95 5.34
N TYR A 620 7.98 -10.73 5.51
CA TYR A 620 7.92 -12.10 5.02
C TYR A 620 7.07 -12.25 3.74
N ARG A 621 6.22 -11.27 3.42
CA ARG A 621 5.62 -11.17 2.07
C ARG A 621 6.42 -10.14 1.27
N PRO A 622 7.07 -10.51 0.16
CA PRO A 622 7.92 -9.60 -0.60
C PRO A 622 7.10 -8.62 -1.45
N ASP A 623 7.58 -7.39 -1.61
CA ASP A 623 6.99 -6.41 -2.54
C ASP A 623 7.23 -6.84 -4.00
N SER A 624 6.14 -7.04 -4.74
CA SER A 624 6.21 -7.39 -6.16
C SER A 624 6.89 -6.31 -7.00
N PHE A 625 6.75 -5.02 -6.64
CA PHE A 625 7.40 -3.93 -7.37
C PHE A 625 8.90 -3.85 -7.14
N LYS A 626 9.36 -4.01 -5.89
CA LYS A 626 10.79 -4.02 -5.58
C LYS A 626 11.52 -5.10 -6.37
N ASN A 627 11.02 -6.33 -6.36
CA ASN A 627 11.63 -7.44 -7.10
C ASN A 627 11.69 -7.16 -8.61
N LEU A 628 10.64 -6.58 -9.18
CA LEU A 628 10.59 -6.20 -10.59
C LEU A 628 11.64 -5.13 -10.92
N LEU A 629 11.68 -4.04 -10.15
CA LEU A 629 12.55 -2.90 -10.42
C LEU A 629 14.04 -3.19 -10.16
N ASP A 630 14.34 -3.95 -9.11
CA ASP A 630 15.70 -4.38 -8.80
C ASP A 630 16.21 -5.36 -9.86
N GLY A 631 15.36 -6.30 -10.29
CA GLY A 631 15.64 -7.21 -11.39
C GLY A 631 16.00 -6.49 -12.68
N VAL A 632 15.24 -5.46 -13.05
CA VAL A 632 15.51 -4.60 -14.23
C VAL A 632 16.85 -3.87 -14.10
N SER A 633 17.17 -3.32 -12.92
CA SER A 633 18.42 -2.58 -12.71
C SER A 633 19.69 -3.42 -12.78
N ASN A 634 19.62 -4.68 -12.33
CA ASN A 634 20.76 -5.61 -12.39
C ASN A 634 21.03 -6.14 -13.80
N HIS A 635 20.04 -6.10 -14.70
CA HIS A 635 20.14 -6.66 -16.06
C HIS A 635 20.33 -5.61 -17.16
N GLY A 636 20.44 -4.31 -16.81
CA GLY A 636 20.86 -3.23 -17.73
C GLY A 636 19.94 -2.96 -18.92
N ASN A 637 18.80 -3.64 -19.03
CA ASN A 637 17.80 -3.42 -20.07
C ASN A 637 16.62 -2.67 -19.43
N GLY A 638 16.68 -1.35 -19.42
CA GLY A 638 15.63 -0.47 -18.89
C GLY A 638 14.33 -0.44 -19.70
N ASN A 639 13.87 -1.60 -20.18
CA ASN A 639 12.50 -1.77 -20.66
C ASN A 639 11.66 -2.32 -19.50
N VAL A 640 10.86 -1.46 -18.90
CA VAL A 640 9.88 -1.77 -17.83
C VAL A 640 8.77 -2.75 -18.32
N GLY A 641 8.84 -3.25 -19.56
CA GLY A 641 7.89 -4.23 -20.13
C GLY A 641 8.33 -5.70 -20.08
N LYS A 642 9.52 -6.04 -19.59
CA LYS A 642 9.90 -7.45 -19.39
C LYS A 642 9.81 -7.82 -17.92
N ILE A 643 8.65 -8.31 -17.51
CA ILE A 643 8.59 -9.27 -16.41
C ILE A 643 9.32 -10.51 -16.93
N GLU A 644 10.64 -10.56 -16.74
CA GLU A 644 11.30 -11.85 -16.73
C GLU A 644 10.63 -12.63 -15.60
N HIS A 645 10.00 -13.75 -15.94
CA HIS A 645 9.65 -14.76 -14.96
C HIS A 645 10.85 -14.90 -14.03
N VAL A 646 10.70 -14.41 -12.80
CA VAL A 646 11.64 -14.69 -11.72
C VAL A 646 11.69 -16.21 -11.68
N LYS A 647 12.75 -16.78 -12.23
CA LYS A 647 13.11 -18.16 -11.97
C LYS A 647 13.31 -18.19 -10.47
N LEU A 648 12.34 -18.76 -9.77
CA LEU A 648 12.60 -19.38 -8.49
C LEU A 648 13.77 -20.33 -8.76
N GLU A 649 14.97 -19.94 -8.32
CA GLU A 649 16.11 -20.84 -8.30
C GLU A 649 15.76 -21.94 -7.31
N HIS A 650 15.21 -23.04 -7.83
CA HIS A 650 15.34 -24.32 -7.18
C HIS A 650 16.81 -24.68 -7.18
N ASN A 651 17.48 -24.42 -6.06
CA ASN A 651 18.69 -25.14 -5.68
C ASN A 651 18.27 -26.19 -4.66
N ASP A 652 18.24 -27.44 -5.15
CA ASP A 652 18.09 -28.74 -4.49
C ASP A 652 16.90 -28.98 -3.55
#